data_AF-A0A8C6YGF7-F1
#
_entry.id   AF-A0A8C6YGF7-F1
#
_cell.length_a   1.000
_cell.length_b   1.000
_cell.length_c   1.000
_cell.angle_alpha   90.00
_cell.angle_beta   90.00
_cell.angle_gamma   90.00
#
_symmetry.space_group_name_H-M   'P 1'
#
loop_
_entity.id
_entity.type
_entity.pdbx_description
1 polymer ?
#
loop_
_entity_poly.entity_id
_entity_poly.type
_entity_poly.pdbx_seq_one_letter_code
_entity_poly.pdbx_strand_id
1 'polypeptide(L)'
;GSSSSKPGRAPLVRRSGASSVKDLPGGRGGSGNYASCPYRAVIFDMGGVLLPSPYKLAMDWEIRNRVPAGTIKEALRSGGEDRPWMQFMRGKLKWAEFLQEFRQQCSKIVSQFSLTEMSDQLPAMTEAVKCIRARGLKTNFLPIDRKQFDVIVESCREGVCKPDPRIYQLCLERLGVLAKESIFLDDIGQNLKAASQLGIKTLKVDDADSAIQELETYLAFPLRCVVPYVSSVRPAMEIPTAPLQKYLENILGAQAKGSLELQQFSHGQSNPTYYIRFGDHQLVLRKKPPGKLLPSAHAVEREYRVLKALRDTGIPVPKVLALCEDSSVIGTPFYLMEYSPGRIFKDPSLPELEPHQRMEVYSAMNSVLCQIHSVDIQTVGLEDYGKHGQASSATAESTGKLAEFMADLAWDFATKEGFRVFRGLPSSGAPTRTFRTWAGPRLLPKRDYATRSPASEPHLVLSPEDLPSRVQELHHKLKRFMDSHIYPSEQLLRDHQSSPSRWTPHSLVEELKEKAKSEGLWNLFLPLESDPEVKYGAGLTNVEFAHLSELMGTSVYAPEVFNCSAPDTGNMEVLVRYGTEAQKERWLVPLLEGKIRSCFAMTEPQVASSDATNIEASITREQDTYVLNGHKWWISGSLDPRCQLCLFMGKTNPEAQRHQQQSMLLVPMDSPGITVTRPLSVFGLEDAPAGHGQMTFENVRVPQENLLLGPGRGFEIAQGRLGPGRIHHCMRLIGLAERALALMKERVSTRVAFGKPLVEQGTIRADLAESRLEIEQARLLVLKAAHLMDTVGNKEAALEIALIKVVAPRVALRVVDRAIQAFGAAGLGSNLPLAQAFAWARALRLADGPDEVHKAAIAKMELKRQVGLGGV
;
A
#
# COMPACT_ATOMS: atom_id res chain seq x y z
N GLY A 1 -34.67 -69.56 -29.82
CA GLY A 1 -35.55 -70.13 -28.79
C GLY A 1 -35.39 -69.35 -27.51
N SER A 2 -36.53 -68.92 -26.94
CA SER A 2 -36.86 -68.64 -25.51
C SER A 2 -35.86 -67.92 -24.60
N SER A 3 -36.17 -66.97 -23.71
CA SER A 3 -37.37 -66.21 -23.30
C SER A 3 -36.96 -65.44 -22.01
N SER A 4 -37.51 -64.23 -21.76
CA SER A 4 -37.93 -63.62 -20.46
C SER A 4 -37.10 -63.85 -19.16
N SER A 5 -36.82 -62.92 -18.22
CA SER A 5 -37.43 -61.64 -17.82
C SER A 5 -36.79 -61.11 -16.49
N LYS A 6 -36.72 -59.77 -16.33
CA LYS A 6 -37.07 -58.96 -15.13
C LYS A 6 -36.13 -58.86 -13.87
N PRO A 7 -36.28 -57.79 -13.03
CA PRO A 7 -35.20 -56.79 -12.84
C PRO A 7 -34.94 -56.28 -11.39
N GLY A 8 -33.93 -55.40 -11.24
CA GLY A 8 -33.96 -54.12 -10.50
C GLY A 8 -34.14 -54.08 -8.97
N ARG A 9 -33.10 -53.62 -8.25
CA ARG A 9 -33.23 -52.94 -6.95
C ARG A 9 -32.08 -51.95 -6.67
N ALA A 10 -32.46 -50.80 -6.10
CA ALA A 10 -31.69 -49.57 -5.85
C ALA A 10 -30.80 -49.61 -4.58
N PRO A 11 -29.89 -48.64 -4.37
CA PRO A 11 -29.16 -48.48 -3.10
C PRO A 11 -29.79 -47.41 -2.18
N LEU A 12 -29.78 -47.68 -0.86
CA LEU A 12 -30.23 -46.78 0.21
C LEU A 12 -29.18 -46.74 1.34
N VAL A 13 -28.59 -45.55 1.51
CA VAL A 13 -28.21 -44.83 2.74
C VAL A 13 -27.89 -45.63 4.02
N ARG A 14 -26.70 -45.39 4.62
CA ARG A 14 -26.53 -45.20 6.08
C ARG A 14 -25.15 -44.66 6.51
N ARG A 15 -25.21 -43.60 7.33
CA ARG A 15 -24.45 -43.28 8.56
C ARG A 15 -22.91 -43.26 8.56
N SER A 16 -22.36 -42.11 8.99
CA SER A 16 -21.08 -42.03 9.69
C SER A 16 -21.25 -41.31 11.04
N GLY A 17 -20.70 -41.90 12.10
CA GLY A 17 -20.58 -41.34 13.43
C GLY A 17 -19.13 -41.49 13.93
N ALA A 18 -18.66 -40.42 14.58
CA ALA A 18 -17.60 -40.29 15.59
C ALA A 18 -16.41 -41.28 15.64
N SER A 19 -15.17 -40.76 15.58
CA SER A 19 -14.35 -40.50 16.78
C SER A 19 -12.91 -40.00 16.49
N SER A 20 -12.45 -39.11 17.37
CA SER A 20 -11.07 -38.82 17.81
C SER A 20 -10.05 -38.13 16.88
N VAL A 21 -9.80 -36.84 17.17
CA VAL A 21 -8.44 -36.26 17.13
C VAL A 21 -8.22 -35.53 18.46
N LYS A 22 -7.06 -35.81 19.05
CA LYS A 22 -6.64 -35.51 20.42
C LYS A 22 -6.30 -34.04 20.68
N ASP A 23 -6.45 -33.68 21.95
CA ASP A 23 -6.12 -32.44 22.64
C ASP A 23 -4.66 -31.97 22.55
N LEU A 24 -4.46 -30.66 22.51
CA LEU A 24 -3.39 -29.91 23.20
C LEU A 24 -3.96 -28.56 23.70
N PRO A 25 -3.48 -28.03 24.83
CA PRO A 25 -4.35 -27.46 25.86
C PRO A 25 -4.59 -25.96 25.74
N GLY A 26 -5.84 -25.57 26.02
CA GLY A 26 -6.27 -24.18 26.14
C GLY A 26 -5.62 -23.47 27.34
N GLY A 27 -4.92 -22.37 27.05
CA GLY A 27 -4.52 -21.40 28.05
C GLY A 27 -5.75 -20.70 28.62
N ARG A 28 -6.03 -20.97 29.90
CA ARG A 28 -6.93 -20.15 30.72
C ARG A 28 -6.37 -18.74 30.78
N GLY A 29 -7.01 -17.80 30.07
CA GLY A 29 -6.82 -16.38 30.30
C GLY A 29 -7.39 -16.01 31.67
N GLY A 30 -6.52 -15.55 32.57
CA GLY A 30 -6.87 -15.17 33.93
C GLY A 30 -7.91 -14.06 33.97
N SER A 31 -8.98 -14.34 34.70
CA SER A 31 -10.02 -13.42 35.12
C SER A 31 -9.47 -12.35 36.07
N GLY A 32 -9.57 -11.08 35.68
CA GLY A 32 -9.61 -9.97 36.64
C GLY A 32 -10.97 -9.93 37.32
N ASN A 33 -10.97 -9.77 38.65
CA ASN A 33 -12.13 -9.79 39.54
C ASN A 33 -13.18 -8.70 39.24
N TYR A 34 -14.08 -8.98 38.29
CA TYR A 34 -15.46 -8.48 38.31
C TYR A 34 -16.36 -9.71 38.35
N ALA A 35 -17.38 -9.72 39.22
CA ALA A 35 -18.37 -10.80 39.25
C ALA A 35 -18.87 -11.07 37.82
N SER A 36 -18.88 -12.34 37.38
CA SER A 36 -19.15 -12.69 35.99
C SER A 36 -20.48 -12.09 35.54
N CYS A 37 -20.43 -11.01 34.74
CA CYS A 37 -21.61 -10.37 34.20
C CYS A 37 -22.42 -11.44 33.42
N PRO A 38 -23.68 -11.71 33.80
CA PRO A 38 -24.47 -12.78 33.17
C PRO A 38 -24.96 -12.39 31.76
N TYR A 39 -24.74 -11.13 31.35
CA TYR A 39 -25.20 -10.58 30.09
C TYR A 39 -24.09 -10.57 29.03
N ARG A 40 -24.46 -10.93 27.81
CA ARG A 40 -23.57 -11.00 26.63
C ARG A 40 -23.96 -10.00 25.55
N ALA A 41 -25.14 -9.39 25.63
CA ALA A 41 -25.59 -8.37 24.69
C ALA A 41 -26.51 -7.31 25.32
N VAL A 42 -26.48 -6.11 24.75
CA VAL A 42 -27.41 -5.01 25.05
C VAL A 42 -28.06 -4.54 23.75
N ILE A 43 -29.38 -4.48 23.73
CA ILE A 43 -30.22 -4.11 22.59
C ILE A 43 -30.80 -2.72 22.89
N PHE A 44 -30.57 -1.76 21.99
CA PHE A 44 -31.01 -0.37 22.17
C PHE A 44 -32.11 -0.05 21.18
N ASP A 45 -33.20 0.57 21.66
CA ASP A 45 -34.10 1.26 20.74
C ASP A 45 -33.46 2.51 20.13
N MET A 46 -33.96 2.95 18.99
CA MET A 46 -33.56 4.20 18.35
C MET A 46 -34.23 5.41 19.03
N GLY A 47 -35.57 5.42 19.09
CA GLY A 47 -36.33 6.53 19.64
C GLY A 47 -36.37 6.52 21.17
N GLY A 48 -36.15 7.66 21.80
CA GLY A 48 -36.20 7.80 23.26
C GLY A 48 -35.03 7.18 24.02
N VAL A 49 -34.12 6.46 23.35
CA VAL A 49 -32.94 5.82 23.94
C VAL A 49 -31.64 6.35 23.33
N LEU A 50 -31.46 6.26 22.01
CA LEU A 50 -30.27 6.77 21.33
C LEU A 50 -30.51 8.14 20.69
N LEU A 51 -31.74 8.41 20.28
CA LEU A 51 -32.23 9.70 19.82
C LEU A 51 -33.27 10.22 20.82
N PRO A 52 -33.47 11.55 20.91
CA PRO A 52 -34.55 12.11 21.71
C PRO A 52 -35.91 11.51 21.33
N SER A 53 -36.80 11.34 22.31
CA SER A 53 -38.14 10.82 22.05
C SER A 53 -38.92 11.78 21.14
N PRO A 54 -39.43 11.33 19.98
CA PRO A 54 -40.19 12.18 19.05
C PRO A 54 -41.39 12.86 19.72
N TYR A 55 -42.01 12.15 20.68
CA TYR A 55 -43.17 12.65 21.42
C TYR A 55 -42.80 13.75 22.41
N LYS A 56 -41.63 13.66 23.04
CA LYS A 56 -41.14 14.67 23.99
C LYS A 56 -40.72 15.94 23.26
N LEU A 57 -39.97 15.82 22.17
CA LEU A 57 -39.62 16.96 21.30
C LEU A 57 -40.85 17.67 20.73
N ALA A 58 -41.86 16.91 20.30
CA ALA A 58 -43.13 17.46 19.84
C ALA A 58 -43.84 18.27 20.95
N MET A 59 -43.90 17.73 22.16
CA MET A 59 -44.52 18.40 23.31
C MET A 59 -43.75 19.67 23.73
N ASP A 60 -42.41 19.60 23.81
CA ASP A 60 -41.57 20.75 24.15
C ASP A 60 -41.67 21.85 23.08
N TRP A 61 -41.81 21.47 21.81
CA TRP A 61 -42.07 22.40 20.73
C TRP A 61 -43.47 23.03 20.82
N GLU A 62 -44.51 22.23 21.12
CA GLU A 62 -45.87 22.74 21.35
C GLU A 62 -45.89 23.80 22.45
N ILE A 63 -45.21 23.53 23.57
CA ILE A 63 -45.05 24.47 24.70
C ILE A 63 -44.31 25.73 24.25
N ARG A 64 -43.14 25.59 23.60
CA ARG A 64 -42.33 26.73 23.12
C ARG A 64 -43.11 27.63 22.15
N ASN A 65 -43.96 27.05 21.31
CA ASN A 65 -44.67 27.75 20.24
C ASN A 65 -46.14 28.06 20.59
N ARG A 66 -46.56 27.84 21.85
CA ARG A 66 -47.93 28.09 22.34
C ARG A 66 -49.02 27.37 21.53
N VAL A 67 -48.71 26.18 21.04
CA VAL A 67 -49.66 25.30 20.36
C VAL A 67 -50.36 24.44 21.42
N PRO A 68 -51.67 24.16 21.32
CA PRO A 68 -52.37 23.32 22.29
C PRO A 68 -51.68 21.96 22.45
N ALA A 69 -51.52 21.52 23.70
CA ALA A 69 -50.84 20.26 24.01
C ALA A 69 -51.53 19.07 23.31
N GLY A 70 -50.73 18.24 22.64
CA GLY A 70 -51.22 17.06 21.92
C GLY A 70 -51.61 17.28 20.46
N THR A 71 -51.46 18.49 19.92
CA THR A 71 -51.78 18.82 18.52
C THR A 71 -50.92 18.05 17.51
N ILE A 72 -49.61 17.97 17.74
CA ILE A 72 -48.64 17.23 16.93
C ILE A 72 -48.78 15.73 17.18
N LYS A 73 -49.11 15.33 18.42
CA LYS A 73 -49.44 13.94 18.73
C LYS A 73 -50.67 13.47 17.97
N GLU A 74 -51.68 14.32 17.82
CA GLU A 74 -52.88 14.03 17.02
C GLU A 74 -52.56 14.01 15.52
N ALA A 75 -51.71 14.91 15.03
CA ALA A 75 -51.20 14.88 13.66
C ALA A 75 -50.46 13.57 13.35
N LEU A 76 -49.56 13.13 14.25
CA LEU A 76 -48.85 11.84 14.19
C LEU A 76 -49.80 10.62 14.25
N ARG A 77 -50.98 10.78 14.84
CA ARG A 77 -51.96 9.70 15.00
C ARG A 77 -53.02 9.68 13.89
N SER A 78 -53.31 10.81 13.28
CA SER A 78 -54.32 10.99 12.22
C SER A 78 -53.95 10.24 10.93
N GLY A 79 -54.96 9.68 10.23
CA GLY A 79 -54.77 9.04 8.92
C GLY A 79 -54.76 7.50 8.87
N GLY A 80 -55.08 6.80 9.97
CA GLY A 80 -55.23 5.33 9.96
C GLY A 80 -53.92 4.55 9.75
N GLU A 81 -54.02 3.32 9.22
CA GLU A 81 -52.88 2.39 9.08
C GLU A 81 -51.80 2.81 8.05
N ASP A 82 -52.13 3.70 7.12
CA ASP A 82 -51.23 4.14 6.04
C ASP A 82 -50.67 5.57 6.27
N ARG A 83 -50.62 6.03 7.53
CA ARG A 83 -50.03 7.33 7.90
C ARG A 83 -48.50 7.38 7.64
N PRO A 84 -47.89 8.54 7.33
CA PRO A 84 -46.47 8.65 6.97
C PRO A 84 -45.51 8.06 8.00
N TRP A 85 -45.81 8.22 9.29
CA TRP A 85 -45.05 7.57 10.37
C TRP A 85 -45.09 6.04 10.28
N MET A 86 -46.25 5.43 10.00
CA MET A 86 -46.36 3.97 9.84
C MET A 86 -45.73 3.50 8.53
N GLN A 87 -45.83 4.30 7.46
CA GLN A 87 -45.16 4.00 6.20
C GLN A 87 -43.64 4.04 6.33
N PHE A 88 -43.09 5.03 7.04
CA PHE A 88 -41.68 5.09 7.41
C PHE A 88 -41.27 3.89 8.26
N MET A 89 -42.01 3.59 9.33
CA MET A 89 -41.74 2.44 10.22
C MET A 89 -41.84 1.08 9.50
N ARG A 90 -42.65 0.98 8.44
CA ARG A 90 -42.81 -0.19 7.57
C ARG A 90 -41.86 -0.19 6.36
N GLY A 91 -41.01 0.82 6.21
CA GLY A 91 -40.02 0.90 5.13
C GLY A 91 -40.55 1.29 3.76
N LYS A 92 -41.80 1.75 3.70
CA LYS A 92 -42.40 2.30 2.49
C LYS A 92 -41.87 3.70 2.17
N LEU A 93 -41.38 4.44 3.17
CA LEU A 93 -40.78 5.77 3.03
C LEU A 93 -39.36 5.79 3.58
N LYS A 94 -38.44 6.48 2.88
CA LYS A 94 -37.12 6.86 3.40
C LYS A 94 -37.24 8.06 4.33
N TRP A 95 -36.26 8.31 5.19
CA TRP A 95 -36.27 9.41 6.16
C TRP A 95 -36.53 10.79 5.54
N ALA A 96 -35.90 11.09 4.39
CA ALA A 96 -36.11 12.37 3.70
C ALA A 96 -37.53 12.51 3.15
N GLU A 97 -38.10 11.41 2.64
CA GLU A 97 -39.48 11.34 2.12
C GLU A 97 -40.48 11.45 3.28
N PHE A 98 -40.22 10.77 4.40
CA PHE A 98 -40.97 10.90 5.64
C PHE A 98 -40.95 12.36 6.15
N LEU A 99 -39.79 12.99 6.24
CA LEU A 99 -39.69 14.38 6.71
C LEU A 99 -40.47 15.34 5.81
N GLN A 100 -40.47 15.10 4.49
CA GLN A 100 -41.24 15.90 3.53
C GLN A 100 -42.75 15.70 3.71
N GLU A 101 -43.23 14.46 3.75
CA GLU A 101 -44.66 14.17 3.93
C GLU A 101 -45.16 14.61 5.30
N PHE A 102 -44.37 14.39 6.33
CA PHE A 102 -44.69 14.77 7.70
C PHE A 102 -44.71 16.30 7.85
N ARG A 103 -43.76 17.02 7.24
CA ARG A 103 -43.81 18.49 7.16
C ARG A 103 -45.08 18.97 6.45
N GLN A 104 -45.51 18.30 5.38
CA GLN A 104 -46.72 18.65 4.63
C GLN A 104 -48.01 18.37 5.42
N GLN A 105 -48.03 17.35 6.29
CA GLN A 105 -49.12 17.10 7.22
C GLN A 105 -49.15 18.14 8.34
N CYS A 106 -48.00 18.42 8.95
CA CYS A 106 -47.88 19.43 10.00
C CYS A 106 -48.18 20.84 9.48
N SER A 107 -47.83 21.17 8.23
CA SER A 107 -48.11 22.49 7.64
C SER A 107 -49.60 22.80 7.49
N LYS A 108 -50.48 21.79 7.52
CA LYS A 108 -51.94 21.98 7.56
C LYS A 108 -52.45 22.40 8.94
N ILE A 109 -51.61 22.29 9.97
CA ILE A 109 -51.97 22.51 11.38
C ILE A 109 -51.14 23.65 11.98
N VAL A 110 -49.85 23.78 11.61
CA VAL A 110 -48.95 24.85 12.06
C VAL A 110 -47.89 25.16 10.99
N SER A 111 -47.62 26.43 10.70
CA SER A 111 -46.87 26.88 9.51
C SER A 111 -45.35 26.68 9.54
N GLN A 112 -44.74 26.24 10.65
CA GLN A 112 -43.26 26.22 10.82
C GLN A 112 -42.70 25.04 11.64
N PHE A 113 -43.34 23.87 11.64
CA PHE A 113 -42.79 22.71 12.37
C PHE A 113 -41.60 22.07 11.64
N SER A 114 -40.45 21.93 12.33
CA SER A 114 -39.24 21.27 11.81
C SER A 114 -38.54 20.48 12.93
N LEU A 115 -38.25 19.21 12.68
CA LEU A 115 -37.65 18.26 13.64
C LEU A 115 -36.17 18.00 13.35
N THR A 116 -35.40 19.06 13.09
CA THR A 116 -33.95 18.93 12.88
C THR A 116 -33.23 18.41 14.14
N GLU A 117 -33.78 18.66 15.33
CA GLU A 117 -33.26 18.17 16.62
C GLU A 117 -33.45 16.64 16.83
N MET A 118 -34.23 15.94 15.98
CA MET A 118 -34.46 14.49 16.11
C MET A 118 -33.26 13.63 15.68
N SER A 119 -32.34 14.18 14.89
CA SER A 119 -31.16 13.44 14.41
C SER A 119 -29.97 13.49 15.35
N ASP A 120 -30.02 14.28 16.41
CA ASP A 120 -28.89 14.43 17.31
C ASP A 120 -28.85 13.26 18.30
N GLN A 121 -27.77 12.49 18.27
CA GLN A 121 -27.58 11.38 19.20
C GLN A 121 -27.42 11.90 20.64
N LEU A 122 -28.00 11.18 21.60
CA LEU A 122 -27.79 11.45 23.02
C LEU A 122 -26.35 11.09 23.41
N PRO A 123 -25.46 12.07 23.70
CA PRO A 123 -24.02 11.82 23.81
C PRO A 123 -23.65 10.78 24.88
N ALA A 124 -24.34 10.81 26.02
CA ALA A 124 -24.12 9.88 27.13
C ALA A 124 -24.44 8.42 26.73
N MET A 125 -25.47 8.20 25.91
CA MET A 125 -25.84 6.87 25.44
C MET A 125 -24.90 6.36 24.34
N THR A 126 -24.43 7.25 23.46
CA THR A 126 -23.39 6.91 22.48
C THR A 126 -22.07 6.53 23.16
N GLU A 127 -21.71 7.18 24.26
CA GLU A 127 -20.56 6.80 25.08
C GLU A 127 -20.75 5.41 25.71
N ALA A 128 -21.92 5.16 26.32
CA ALA A 128 -22.25 3.87 26.91
C ALA A 128 -22.15 2.71 25.90
N VAL A 129 -22.64 2.89 24.67
CA VAL A 129 -22.51 1.89 23.58
C VAL A 129 -21.04 1.56 23.30
N LYS A 130 -20.17 2.58 23.21
CA LYS A 130 -18.73 2.38 22.98
C LYS A 130 -18.09 1.60 24.13
N CYS A 131 -18.46 1.91 25.38
CA CYS A 131 -17.98 1.23 26.57
C CYS A 131 -18.39 -0.26 26.60
N ILE A 132 -19.63 -0.57 26.23
CA ILE A 132 -20.16 -1.94 26.17
C ILE A 132 -19.39 -2.77 25.13
N ARG A 133 -19.13 -2.21 23.95
CA ARG A 133 -18.36 -2.88 22.89
C ARG A 133 -16.90 -3.08 23.25
N ALA A 134 -16.26 -2.08 23.88
CA ALA A 134 -14.88 -2.21 24.33
C ALA A 134 -14.69 -3.34 25.37
N ARG A 135 -15.75 -3.67 26.11
CA ARG A 135 -15.80 -4.80 27.07
C ARG A 135 -16.20 -6.13 26.44
N GLY A 136 -16.40 -6.19 25.12
CA GLY A 136 -16.65 -7.42 24.36
C GLY A 136 -18.12 -7.89 24.33
N LEU A 137 -19.06 -7.08 24.80
CA LEU A 137 -20.50 -7.37 24.68
C LEU A 137 -21.01 -6.94 23.31
N LYS A 138 -21.97 -7.70 22.77
CA LYS A 138 -22.59 -7.41 21.46
C LYS A 138 -23.68 -6.34 21.59
N THR A 139 -23.82 -5.48 20.58
CA THR A 139 -24.79 -4.37 20.55
C THR A 139 -25.62 -4.38 19.25
N ASN A 140 -26.91 -3.99 19.31
CA ASN A 140 -27.83 -3.94 18.16
C ASN A 140 -28.61 -2.60 18.06
N PHE A 141 -28.96 -2.14 16.83
CA PHE A 141 -29.39 -0.76 16.50
C PHE A 141 -30.26 -0.56 15.22
N LEU A 142 -30.72 0.70 15.00
CA LEU A 142 -31.44 1.37 13.87
C LEU A 142 -31.04 2.88 13.71
N PRO A 143 -30.86 3.46 12.50
CA PRO A 143 -29.65 4.08 11.92
C PRO A 143 -29.32 5.56 12.27
N ILE A 144 -28.02 5.87 12.47
CA ILE A 144 -27.28 7.13 12.10
C ILE A 144 -25.81 6.80 11.74
N ASP A 145 -25.18 5.78 12.35
CA ASP A 145 -23.86 5.27 11.93
C ASP A 145 -23.79 3.73 12.01
N ARG A 146 -23.66 3.06 10.85
CA ARG A 146 -23.65 1.59 10.76
C ARG A 146 -22.40 0.93 11.32
N LYS A 147 -21.32 1.68 11.57
CA LYS A 147 -20.04 1.12 12.07
C LYS A 147 -20.04 0.91 13.60
N GLN A 148 -21.02 1.47 14.30
CA GLN A 148 -21.03 1.52 15.77
C GLN A 148 -21.67 0.31 16.45
N PHE A 149 -22.28 -0.63 15.72
CA PHE A 149 -23.01 -1.78 16.28
C PHE A 149 -22.63 -3.10 15.58
N ASP A 150 -22.78 -4.22 16.28
CA ASP A 150 -22.39 -5.55 15.78
C ASP A 150 -23.49 -6.15 14.89
N VAL A 151 -24.76 -5.78 15.14
CA VAL A 151 -25.94 -6.19 14.39
C VAL A 151 -26.87 -4.98 14.21
N ILE A 152 -27.60 -4.93 13.10
CA ILE A 152 -28.64 -3.92 12.87
C ILE A 152 -29.91 -4.65 12.41
N VAL A 153 -31.04 -4.38 13.07
CA VAL A 153 -32.36 -4.93 12.73
C VAL A 153 -33.31 -3.78 12.43
N GLU A 154 -33.53 -3.53 11.14
CA GLU A 154 -34.37 -2.41 10.71
C GLU A 154 -35.81 -2.88 10.49
N SER A 155 -36.77 -2.51 11.37
CA SER A 155 -38.18 -2.93 11.26
C SER A 155 -38.79 -2.69 9.88
N CYS A 156 -38.37 -1.61 9.21
CA CYS A 156 -38.74 -1.27 7.85
C CYS A 156 -38.28 -2.30 6.79
N ARG A 157 -37.14 -2.94 6.99
CA ARG A 157 -36.60 -3.97 6.07
C ARG A 157 -37.10 -5.37 6.39
N GLU A 158 -37.38 -5.63 7.66
CA GLU A 158 -37.80 -6.96 8.11
C GLU A 158 -39.32 -7.16 8.04
N GLY A 159 -40.09 -6.09 7.82
CA GLY A 159 -41.56 -6.14 7.72
C GLY A 159 -42.26 -6.48 9.05
N VAL A 160 -41.54 -6.39 10.16
CA VAL A 160 -42.01 -6.68 11.53
C VAL A 160 -41.62 -5.50 12.43
N CYS A 161 -42.54 -5.04 13.28
CA CYS A 161 -42.32 -3.90 14.17
C CYS A 161 -42.66 -4.26 15.62
N LYS A 162 -42.01 -3.58 16.57
CA LYS A 162 -42.37 -3.71 17.99
C LYS A 162 -43.83 -3.27 18.19
N PRO A 163 -44.60 -3.94 19.06
CA PRO A 163 -44.17 -4.94 20.03
C PRO A 163 -44.25 -6.41 19.55
N ASP A 164 -44.32 -6.71 18.25
CA ASP A 164 -44.40 -8.09 17.74
C ASP A 164 -43.21 -8.95 18.24
N PRO A 165 -43.44 -10.08 18.93
CA PRO A 165 -42.39 -10.93 19.46
C PRO A 165 -41.30 -11.35 18.46
N ARG A 166 -41.65 -11.46 17.18
CA ARG A 166 -40.72 -11.88 16.11
C ARG A 166 -39.55 -10.92 15.92
N ILE A 167 -39.72 -9.63 16.20
CA ILE A 167 -38.63 -8.65 16.06
C ILE A 167 -37.52 -8.90 17.09
N TYR A 168 -37.88 -9.27 18.32
CA TYR A 168 -36.92 -9.55 19.38
C TYR A 168 -36.22 -10.89 19.15
N GLN A 169 -36.94 -11.90 18.65
CA GLN A 169 -36.35 -13.18 18.27
C GLN A 169 -35.29 -13.01 17.17
N LEU A 170 -35.59 -12.19 16.16
CA LEU A 170 -34.64 -11.85 15.10
C LEU A 170 -33.38 -11.13 15.64
N CYS A 171 -33.56 -10.21 16.60
CA CYS A 171 -32.44 -9.56 17.28
C CYS A 171 -31.55 -10.58 18.00
N LEU A 172 -32.14 -11.51 18.75
CA LEU A 172 -31.40 -12.55 19.48
C LEU A 172 -30.66 -13.52 18.54
N GLU A 173 -31.31 -13.93 17.44
CA GLU A 173 -30.72 -14.82 16.44
C GLU A 173 -29.50 -14.19 15.77
N ARG A 174 -29.63 -12.95 15.28
CA ARG A 174 -28.52 -12.24 14.63
C ARG A 174 -27.39 -11.92 15.61
N LEU A 175 -27.72 -11.61 16.86
CA LEU A 175 -26.73 -11.44 17.92
C LEU A 175 -26.10 -12.77 18.35
N GLY A 176 -26.74 -13.91 18.11
CA GLY A 176 -26.27 -15.22 18.56
C GLY A 176 -26.18 -15.32 20.08
N VAL A 177 -27.20 -14.83 20.80
CA VAL A 177 -27.29 -14.83 22.27
C VAL A 177 -28.65 -15.34 22.75
N LEU A 178 -28.72 -15.89 23.96
CA LEU A 178 -29.99 -16.30 24.57
C LEU A 178 -30.73 -15.10 25.17
N ALA A 179 -32.07 -15.15 25.24
CA ALA A 179 -32.87 -14.07 25.81
C ALA A 179 -32.42 -13.67 27.23
N LYS A 180 -32.14 -14.66 28.09
CA LYS A 180 -31.63 -14.47 29.46
C LYS A 180 -30.26 -13.79 29.56
N GLU A 181 -29.50 -13.77 28.47
CA GLU A 181 -28.16 -13.15 28.38
C GLU A 181 -28.24 -11.74 27.76
N SER A 182 -29.43 -11.18 27.58
CA SER A 182 -29.63 -9.91 26.88
C SER A 182 -30.43 -8.90 27.71
N ILE A 183 -30.09 -7.62 27.54
CA ILE A 183 -30.81 -6.48 28.10
C ILE A 183 -31.41 -5.66 26.95
N PHE A 184 -32.68 -5.24 27.04
CA PHE A 184 -33.35 -4.38 26.06
C PHE A 184 -33.80 -3.05 26.68
N LEU A 185 -33.42 -1.94 26.04
CA LEU A 185 -33.74 -0.57 26.44
C LEU A 185 -34.74 0.05 25.46
N ASP A 186 -35.81 0.65 25.99
CA ASP A 186 -36.88 1.32 25.23
C ASP A 186 -37.59 2.35 26.13
N ASP A 187 -38.09 3.46 25.58
CA ASP A 187 -38.91 4.43 26.32
C ASP A 187 -40.39 4.00 26.42
N ILE A 188 -40.84 3.06 25.57
CA ILE A 188 -42.22 2.58 25.47
C ILE A 188 -42.42 1.27 26.24
N GLY A 189 -43.18 1.34 27.33
CA GLY A 189 -43.46 0.19 28.21
C GLY A 189 -44.12 -1.02 27.53
N GLN A 190 -44.91 -0.83 26.47
CA GLN A 190 -45.53 -1.94 25.73
C GLN A 190 -44.48 -2.81 25.00
N ASN A 191 -43.40 -2.18 24.50
CA ASN A 191 -42.29 -2.88 23.85
C ASN A 191 -41.53 -3.72 24.87
N LEU A 192 -41.23 -3.12 26.04
CA LEU A 192 -40.58 -3.80 27.14
C LEU A 192 -41.39 -4.99 27.65
N LYS A 193 -42.72 -4.87 27.74
CA LYS A 193 -43.58 -5.98 28.17
C LYS A 193 -43.48 -7.18 27.22
N ALA A 194 -43.48 -6.93 25.91
CA ALA A 194 -43.34 -7.99 24.91
C ALA A 194 -41.96 -8.65 24.92
N ALA A 195 -40.88 -7.86 25.08
CA ALA A 195 -39.52 -8.39 25.21
C ALA A 195 -39.35 -9.24 26.49
N SER A 196 -39.91 -8.79 27.61
CA SER A 196 -39.84 -9.49 28.89
C SER A 196 -40.55 -10.86 28.87
N GLN A 197 -41.66 -10.99 28.11
CA GLN A 197 -42.34 -12.28 27.90
C GLN A 197 -41.46 -13.34 27.20
N LEU A 198 -40.42 -12.91 26.48
CA LEU A 198 -39.44 -13.80 25.84
C LEU A 198 -38.25 -14.13 26.75
N GLY A 199 -38.22 -13.61 27.99
CA GLY A 199 -37.12 -13.79 28.94
C GLY A 199 -35.95 -12.82 28.78
N ILE A 200 -36.13 -11.73 28.02
CA ILE A 200 -35.15 -10.64 27.90
C ILE A 200 -35.27 -9.73 29.14
N LYS A 201 -34.13 -9.33 29.73
CA LYS A 201 -34.12 -8.32 30.79
C LYS A 201 -34.44 -6.96 30.19
N THR A 202 -35.39 -6.22 30.75
CA THR A 202 -35.83 -4.94 30.20
C THR A 202 -35.51 -3.78 31.12
N LEU A 203 -35.21 -2.63 30.53
CA LEU A 203 -34.93 -1.37 31.23
C LEU A 203 -35.70 -0.25 30.51
N LYS A 204 -36.47 0.53 31.26
CA LYS A 204 -37.25 1.65 30.72
C LYS A 204 -36.42 2.91 30.74
N VAL A 205 -36.31 3.59 29.59
CA VAL A 205 -35.53 4.83 29.48
C VAL A 205 -36.47 6.02 29.57
N ASP A 206 -36.57 6.59 30.77
CA ASP A 206 -37.23 7.88 31.01
C ASP A 206 -36.24 9.06 30.95
N ASP A 207 -35.02 8.80 31.42
CA ASP A 207 -33.88 9.72 31.44
C ASP A 207 -32.59 8.95 31.12
N ALA A 208 -31.73 9.54 30.29
CA ALA A 208 -30.53 8.85 29.83
C ALA A 208 -29.53 8.62 30.98
N ASP A 209 -29.43 9.55 31.93
CA ASP A 209 -28.46 9.44 33.00
C ASP A 209 -28.81 8.34 34.00
N SER A 210 -30.06 8.32 34.41
CA SER A 210 -30.63 7.31 35.30
C SER A 210 -30.60 5.91 34.67
N ALA A 211 -30.92 5.80 33.38
CA ALA A 211 -30.88 4.55 32.64
C ALA A 211 -29.46 3.98 32.53
N ILE A 212 -28.44 4.83 32.35
CA ILE A 212 -27.04 4.40 32.33
C ILE A 212 -26.60 3.87 33.70
N GLN A 213 -26.96 4.55 34.80
CA GLN A 213 -26.64 4.07 36.15
C GLN A 213 -27.29 2.71 36.48
N GLU A 214 -28.54 2.51 36.06
CA GLU A 214 -29.21 1.23 36.21
C GLU A 214 -28.55 0.15 35.35
N LEU A 215 -28.15 0.49 34.11
CA LEU A 215 -27.44 -0.43 33.22
C LEU A 215 -26.05 -0.81 33.76
N GLU A 216 -25.31 0.14 34.36
CA GLU A 216 -24.04 -0.12 35.06
C GLU A 216 -24.22 -1.13 36.19
N THR A 217 -25.35 -1.07 36.90
CA THR A 217 -25.69 -2.01 37.97
C THR A 217 -25.90 -3.43 37.42
N TYR A 218 -26.55 -3.57 36.26
CA TYR A 218 -26.74 -4.88 35.61
C TYR A 218 -25.45 -5.44 34.99
N LEU A 219 -24.62 -4.56 34.42
CA LEU A 219 -23.39 -4.96 33.74
C LEU A 219 -22.21 -5.13 34.70
N ALA A 220 -22.32 -4.60 35.93
CA ALA A 220 -21.28 -4.59 36.95
C ALA A 220 -19.99 -3.87 36.51
N PHE A 221 -20.11 -2.86 35.66
CA PHE A 221 -19.00 -2.00 35.25
C PHE A 221 -19.47 -0.61 34.83
N PRO A 222 -18.63 0.45 35.01
CA PRO A 222 -19.00 1.80 34.61
C PRO A 222 -19.05 1.93 33.08
N LEU A 223 -20.06 2.67 32.62
CA LEU A 223 -20.40 3.00 31.24
C LEU A 223 -20.10 4.46 30.90
N ARG A 224 -19.77 5.26 31.91
CA ARG A 224 -19.14 6.58 31.77
C ARG A 224 -17.65 6.44 32.08
N CYS A 225 -16.80 7.09 31.29
CA CYS A 225 -15.34 7.07 31.47
C CYS A 225 -14.64 5.74 31.14
N VAL A 226 -14.79 5.23 29.91
CA VAL A 226 -13.70 4.44 29.31
C VAL A 226 -12.71 5.43 28.72
N VAL A 227 -11.54 5.53 29.34
CA VAL A 227 -10.40 6.22 28.75
C VAL A 227 -10.14 5.57 27.38
N PRO A 228 -10.24 6.34 26.27
CA PRO A 228 -10.09 5.73 24.96
C PRO A 228 -8.70 5.12 24.80
N TYR A 229 -8.62 4.03 24.03
CA TYR A 229 -7.37 3.41 23.62
C TYR A 229 -6.54 2.75 24.74
N VAL A 230 -7.07 2.57 25.95
CA VAL A 230 -6.41 1.77 26.99
C VAL A 230 -6.90 0.33 27.05
N SER A 231 -6.03 -0.57 27.49
CA SER A 231 -6.32 -1.98 27.75
C SER A 231 -5.65 -2.44 29.04
N SER A 232 -5.96 -3.65 29.50
CA SER A 232 -5.16 -4.31 30.54
C SER A 232 -3.68 -4.31 30.14
N VAL A 233 -2.81 -4.12 31.14
CA VAL A 233 -1.37 -4.13 30.93
C VAL A 233 -0.93 -5.50 30.44
N ARG A 234 -0.15 -5.54 29.36
CA ARG A 234 0.38 -6.80 28.81
C ARG A 234 1.38 -7.42 29.79
N PRO A 235 1.46 -8.77 29.93
CA PRO A 235 2.36 -9.41 30.90
C PRO A 235 3.83 -8.99 30.79
N ALA A 236 4.34 -8.84 29.55
CA ALA A 236 5.72 -8.39 29.30
C ALA A 236 5.99 -6.91 29.65
N MET A 237 4.94 -6.16 30.00
CA MET A 237 4.95 -4.71 30.22
C MET A 237 4.39 -4.33 31.59
N GLU A 238 4.20 -5.31 32.48
CA GLU A 238 3.80 -5.08 33.87
C GLU A 238 4.84 -4.24 34.61
N ILE A 239 4.37 -3.39 35.53
CA ILE A 239 5.22 -2.59 36.40
C ILE A 239 4.84 -2.86 37.87
N PRO A 240 5.81 -2.83 38.80
CA PRO A 240 5.55 -3.01 40.23
C PRO A 240 4.54 -1.98 40.77
N THR A 241 3.35 -2.44 41.19
CA THR A 241 2.26 -1.55 41.62
C THR A 241 2.45 -1.01 43.04
N ALA A 242 2.97 -1.80 43.98
CA ALA A 242 3.17 -1.35 45.36
C ALA A 242 4.25 -0.25 45.50
N PRO A 243 5.46 -0.37 44.89
CA PRO A 243 6.42 0.73 44.89
C PRO A 243 5.91 1.98 44.16
N LEU A 244 5.20 1.80 43.04
CA LEU A 244 4.57 2.89 42.31
C LEU A 244 3.52 3.61 43.16
N GLN A 245 2.67 2.87 43.86
CA GLN A 245 1.66 3.44 44.76
C GLN A 245 2.33 4.31 45.85
N LYS A 246 3.37 3.79 46.53
CA LYS A 246 4.11 4.55 47.53
C LYS A 246 4.74 5.83 46.95
N TYR A 247 5.24 5.75 45.71
CA TYR A 247 5.77 6.91 45.00
C TYR A 247 4.67 7.96 44.70
N LEU A 248 3.49 7.52 44.28
CA LEU A 248 2.34 8.40 44.04
C LEU A 248 1.82 9.07 45.31
N GLU A 249 1.74 8.34 46.42
CA GLU A 249 1.36 8.88 47.75
C GLU A 249 2.32 10.00 48.18
N ASN A 250 3.62 9.84 47.94
CA ASN A 250 4.61 10.86 48.27
C ASN A 250 4.48 12.13 47.41
N ILE A 251 4.15 12.00 46.13
CA ILE A 251 4.09 13.14 45.19
C ILE A 251 2.78 13.90 45.29
N LEU A 252 1.67 13.17 45.44
CA LEU A 252 0.33 13.76 45.47
C LEU A 252 -0.07 14.23 46.88
N GLY A 253 0.70 13.84 47.91
CA GLY A 253 0.53 14.25 49.29
C GLY A 253 -0.48 13.41 50.08
N ALA A 254 -0.58 13.68 51.39
CA ALA A 254 -1.30 12.85 52.35
C ALA A 254 -2.82 12.67 52.11
N GLN A 255 -3.42 13.49 51.23
CA GLN A 255 -4.84 13.43 50.86
C GLN A 255 -5.12 12.44 49.70
N ALA A 256 -4.09 12.04 48.93
CA ALA A 256 -4.24 11.07 47.86
C ALA A 256 -4.19 9.64 48.43
N LYS A 257 -5.34 9.13 48.89
CA LYS A 257 -5.52 7.73 49.28
C LYS A 257 -6.61 7.09 48.43
N GLY A 258 -6.33 5.93 47.84
CA GLY A 258 -7.29 5.20 47.03
C GLY A 258 -6.72 3.95 46.39
N SER A 259 -7.56 3.18 45.70
CA SER A 259 -7.12 2.04 44.89
C SER A 259 -6.37 2.51 43.65
N LEU A 260 -5.19 1.93 43.40
CA LEU A 260 -4.44 2.16 42.17
C LEU A 260 -5.01 1.30 41.03
N GLU A 261 -5.50 1.95 39.99
CA GLU A 261 -5.79 1.30 38.71
C GLU A 261 -4.75 1.67 37.67
N LEU A 262 -4.29 0.66 36.93
CA LEU A 262 -3.27 0.81 35.91
C LEU A 262 -3.75 0.15 34.61
N GLN A 263 -3.74 0.92 33.53
CA GLN A 263 -4.08 0.45 32.19
C GLN A 263 -3.01 0.92 31.20
N GLN A 264 -2.77 0.16 30.13
CA GLN A 264 -1.77 0.49 29.12
C GLN A 264 -2.46 1.13 27.91
N PHE A 265 -1.95 2.26 27.42
CA PHE A 265 -2.39 2.81 26.14
C PHE A 265 -1.91 1.92 24.97
N SER A 266 -2.76 1.75 23.96
CA SER A 266 -2.46 0.99 22.73
C SER A 266 -1.44 1.69 21.82
N HIS A 267 -1.21 3.00 22.02
CA HIS A 267 -0.18 3.79 21.36
C HIS A 267 0.98 4.13 22.32
N GLY A 268 2.02 4.81 21.82
CA GLY A 268 3.22 5.11 22.62
C GLY A 268 4.15 3.91 22.77
N GLN A 269 4.32 3.11 21.72
CA GLN A 269 5.19 1.91 21.78
C GLN A 269 6.67 2.28 21.94
N SER A 270 7.10 3.45 21.46
CA SER A 270 8.46 3.94 21.64
C SER A 270 8.78 4.20 23.11
N ASN A 271 7.92 4.91 23.85
CA ASN A 271 8.04 5.10 25.30
C ASN A 271 6.75 4.59 25.95
N PRO A 272 6.74 3.36 26.50
CA PRO A 272 5.53 2.73 27.04
C PRO A 272 4.74 3.69 27.93
N THR A 273 3.47 3.88 27.55
CA THR A 273 2.57 4.89 28.14
C THR A 273 1.41 4.20 28.86
N TYR A 274 1.13 4.61 30.09
CA TYR A 274 0.14 4.01 30.97
C TYR A 274 -0.83 5.07 31.49
N TYR A 275 -2.11 4.72 31.55
CA TYR A 275 -3.11 5.46 32.30
C TYR A 275 -3.11 4.97 33.75
N ILE A 276 -3.13 5.92 34.68
CA ILE A 276 -3.19 5.67 36.11
C ILE A 276 -4.41 6.40 36.68
N ARG A 277 -5.25 5.67 37.42
CA ARG A 277 -6.25 6.27 38.31
C ARG A 277 -5.85 5.95 39.74
N PHE A 278 -5.66 7.00 40.55
CA PHE A 278 -5.26 6.85 41.95
C PHE A 278 -6.05 7.83 42.82
N GLY A 279 -7.03 7.30 43.56
CA GLY A 279 -8.06 8.13 44.19
C GLY A 279 -8.85 8.91 43.12
N ASP A 280 -8.95 10.23 43.29
CA ASP A 280 -9.59 11.14 42.34
C ASP A 280 -8.63 11.66 41.24
N HIS A 281 -7.37 11.26 41.28
CA HIS A 281 -6.37 11.70 40.30
C HIS A 281 -6.35 10.79 39.07
N GLN A 282 -6.34 11.40 37.88
CA GLN A 282 -6.14 10.73 36.59
C GLN A 282 -4.81 11.19 35.99
N LEU A 283 -3.88 10.26 35.80
CA LEU A 283 -2.50 10.53 35.42
C LEU A 283 -2.07 9.69 34.22
N VAL A 284 -0.99 10.13 33.57
CA VAL A 284 -0.27 9.37 32.55
C VAL A 284 1.16 9.16 32.99
N LEU A 285 1.61 7.90 32.95
CA LEU A 285 3.00 7.49 33.18
C LEU A 285 3.65 7.15 31.85
N ARG A 286 4.80 7.77 31.55
CA ARG A 286 5.66 7.42 30.40
C ARG A 286 7.02 6.97 30.89
N LYS A 287 7.43 5.78 30.49
CA LYS A 287 8.69 5.15 30.92
C LYS A 287 9.55 4.75 29.73
N LYS A 288 10.84 4.50 29.96
CA LYS A 288 11.70 3.90 28.92
C LYS A 288 11.27 2.46 28.62
N PRO A 289 11.41 1.99 27.37
CA PRO A 289 11.14 0.59 27.04
C PRO A 289 12.14 -0.35 27.74
N PRO A 290 11.76 -1.60 28.03
CA PRO A 290 12.68 -2.58 28.60
C PRO A 290 13.77 -2.98 27.59
N GLY A 291 14.93 -3.40 28.07
CA GLY A 291 16.04 -3.89 27.25
C GLY A 291 17.24 -2.94 27.14
N LYS A 292 18.27 -3.35 26.40
CA LYS A 292 19.48 -2.53 26.16
C LYS A 292 19.16 -1.47 25.11
N LEU A 293 19.10 -0.21 25.52
CA LEU A 293 18.79 0.94 24.66
C LEU A 293 20.05 1.59 24.13
N LEU A 294 19.99 2.13 22.90
CA LEU A 294 21.06 2.96 22.35
C LEU A 294 21.23 4.24 23.19
N PRO A 295 22.45 4.78 23.33
CA PRO A 295 22.66 6.07 23.97
C PRO A 295 21.76 7.14 23.34
N SER A 296 21.09 7.95 24.17
CA SER A 296 20.14 9.02 23.79
C SER A 296 18.80 8.60 23.16
N ALA A 297 18.59 7.33 22.84
CA ALA A 297 17.28 6.83 22.42
C ALA A 297 16.32 6.77 23.62
N HIS A 298 15.02 7.03 23.38
CA HIS A 298 13.97 6.88 24.41
C HIS A 298 14.21 7.71 25.68
N ALA A 299 14.84 8.87 25.56
CA ALA A 299 15.17 9.74 26.69
C ALA A 299 13.92 10.45 27.26
N VAL A 300 13.16 9.77 28.12
CA VAL A 300 11.95 10.34 28.76
C VAL A 300 12.24 11.60 29.59
N GLU A 301 13.46 11.77 30.10
CA GLU A 301 13.87 12.97 30.85
C GLU A 301 13.83 14.22 29.96
N ARG A 302 14.18 14.06 28.68
CA ARG A 302 14.16 15.13 27.69
C ARG A 302 12.72 15.56 27.38
N GLU A 303 11.80 14.60 27.26
CA GLU A 303 10.37 14.88 27.10
C GLU A 303 9.82 15.66 28.31
N TYR A 304 10.11 15.20 29.53
CA TYR A 304 9.71 15.88 30.76
C TYR A 304 10.24 17.32 30.82
N ARG A 305 11.51 17.53 30.49
CA ARG A 305 12.15 18.86 30.50
C ARG A 305 11.45 19.83 29.55
N VAL A 306 11.17 19.40 28.32
CA VAL A 306 10.47 20.23 27.31
C VAL A 306 9.04 20.54 27.76
N LEU A 307 8.27 19.53 28.19
CA LEU A 307 6.89 19.76 28.65
C LEU A 307 6.82 20.69 29.86
N LYS A 308 7.79 20.56 30.79
CA LYS A 308 7.89 21.44 31.96
C LYS A 308 8.17 22.89 31.56
N ALA A 309 9.10 23.10 30.61
CA ALA A 309 9.48 24.43 30.12
C ALA A 309 8.34 25.12 29.34
N LEU A 310 7.57 24.36 28.55
CA LEU A 310 6.49 24.92 27.72
C LEU A 310 5.21 25.23 28.53
N ARG A 311 5.05 24.68 29.73
CA ARG A 311 3.81 24.79 30.52
C ARG A 311 3.32 26.24 30.70
N ASP A 312 4.24 27.16 30.97
CA ASP A 312 3.90 28.54 31.33
C ASP A 312 3.95 29.50 30.11
N THR A 313 4.07 28.96 28.90
CA THR A 313 4.18 29.73 27.65
C THR A 313 2.83 29.94 26.93
N GLY A 314 1.74 29.37 27.46
CA GLY A 314 0.42 29.38 26.82
C GLY A 314 0.20 28.26 25.79
N ILE A 315 1.22 27.46 25.49
CA ILE A 315 1.11 26.27 24.63
C ILE A 315 0.33 25.19 25.39
N PRO A 316 -0.65 24.51 24.75
CA PRO A 316 -1.48 23.50 25.40
C PRO A 316 -0.72 22.17 25.60
N VAL A 317 0.20 22.16 26.55
CA VAL A 317 0.89 20.94 27.03
C VAL A 317 0.28 20.43 28.33
N PRO A 318 0.21 19.10 28.54
CA PRO A 318 -0.23 18.54 29.81
C PRO A 318 0.76 18.90 30.92
N LYS A 319 0.22 19.17 32.11
CA LYS A 319 1.03 19.49 33.28
C LYS A 319 1.80 18.25 33.73
N VAL A 320 3.13 18.31 33.62
CA VAL A 320 4.02 17.30 34.20
C VAL A 320 4.12 17.48 35.71
N LEU A 321 4.07 16.37 36.45
CA LEU A 321 4.04 16.36 37.92
C LEU A 321 5.40 16.04 38.50
N ALA A 322 6.02 14.95 38.05
CA ALA A 322 7.28 14.46 38.61
C ALA A 322 8.07 13.67 37.59
N LEU A 323 9.39 13.68 37.78
CA LEU A 323 10.33 12.81 37.09
C LEU A 323 11.00 11.87 38.10
N CYS A 324 10.97 10.57 37.82
CA CYS A 324 11.64 9.54 38.61
C CYS A 324 12.81 8.96 37.82
N GLU A 325 14.03 9.31 38.21
CA GLU A 325 15.25 8.71 37.65
C GLU A 325 15.66 7.44 38.40
N ASP A 326 15.12 7.23 39.61
CA ASP A 326 15.34 6.02 40.40
C ASP A 326 14.64 4.81 39.75
N SER A 327 15.44 3.98 39.09
CA SER A 327 14.96 2.76 38.44
C SER A 327 14.52 1.68 39.42
N SER A 328 14.78 1.81 40.72
CA SER A 328 14.33 0.84 41.73
C SER A 328 12.80 0.86 41.94
N VAL A 329 12.12 1.95 41.56
CA VAL A 329 10.67 2.12 41.76
C VAL A 329 9.88 1.21 40.81
N ILE A 330 10.13 1.30 39.49
CA ILE A 330 9.41 0.47 38.49
C ILE A 330 10.32 -0.26 37.48
N GLY A 331 11.62 -0.34 37.77
CA GLY A 331 12.61 -1.00 36.91
C GLY A 331 13.25 -0.10 35.85
N THR A 332 12.80 1.15 35.69
CA THR A 332 13.33 2.09 34.69
C THR A 332 12.91 3.53 35.00
N PRO A 333 13.61 4.56 34.49
CA PRO A 333 13.17 5.95 34.65
C PRO A 333 11.83 6.23 33.95
N PHE A 334 11.04 7.12 34.56
CA PHE A 334 9.73 7.52 34.06
C PHE A 334 9.33 8.92 34.53
N TYR A 335 8.41 9.55 33.81
CA TYR A 335 7.73 10.76 34.31
C TYR A 335 6.22 10.57 34.38
N LEU A 336 5.61 11.41 35.21
CA LEU A 336 4.18 11.51 35.42
C LEU A 336 3.66 12.85 34.92
N MET A 337 2.50 12.84 34.29
CA MET A 337 1.75 14.04 33.89
C MET A 337 0.26 13.86 34.15
N GLU A 338 -0.48 14.95 34.20
CA GLU A 338 -1.95 14.91 34.25
C GLU A 338 -2.51 14.27 32.98
N TYR A 339 -3.55 13.45 33.14
CA TYR A 339 -4.30 12.94 32.00
C TYR A 339 -5.13 14.09 31.40
N SER A 340 -4.94 14.34 30.10
CA SER A 340 -5.74 15.31 29.34
C SER A 340 -6.81 14.57 28.56
N PRO A 341 -8.10 14.67 28.94
CA PRO A 341 -9.19 14.09 28.18
C PRO A 341 -9.24 14.72 26.79
N GLY A 342 -9.35 13.90 25.74
CA GLY A 342 -9.38 14.42 24.38
C GLY A 342 -9.59 13.33 23.32
N ARG A 343 -9.76 13.78 22.08
CA ARG A 343 -9.84 12.91 20.89
C ARG A 343 -8.48 12.86 20.21
N ILE A 344 -8.04 11.66 19.83
CA ILE A 344 -6.80 11.46 19.09
C ILE A 344 -7.14 11.21 17.62
N PHE A 345 -6.78 12.16 16.76
CA PHE A 345 -6.91 12.01 15.31
C PHE A 345 -5.65 11.34 14.76
N LYS A 346 -5.78 10.08 14.33
CA LYS A 346 -4.68 9.31 13.74
C LYS A 346 -4.61 9.44 12.23
N ASP A 347 -5.74 9.72 11.60
CA ASP A 347 -5.86 9.93 10.16
C ASP A 347 -5.88 11.45 9.89
N PRO A 348 -4.85 12.00 9.21
CA PRO A 348 -4.83 13.43 8.89
C PRO A 348 -5.95 13.84 7.92
N SER A 349 -6.58 12.92 7.19
CA SER A 349 -7.73 13.28 6.35
C SER A 349 -8.99 13.67 7.16
N LEU A 350 -9.00 13.37 8.47
CA LEU A 350 -10.09 13.64 9.42
C LEU A 350 -11.46 13.21 8.84
N PRO A 351 -11.61 11.97 8.35
CA PRO A 351 -12.72 11.58 7.48
C PRO A 351 -14.09 11.57 8.19
N GLU A 352 -14.08 11.63 9.53
CA GLU A 352 -15.25 11.66 10.40
C GLU A 352 -15.72 13.09 10.72
N LEU A 353 -15.00 14.11 10.26
CA LEU A 353 -15.31 15.51 10.50
C LEU A 353 -15.81 16.19 9.23
N GLU A 354 -16.84 17.02 9.40
CA GLU A 354 -17.32 17.88 8.32
C GLU A 354 -16.22 18.86 7.86
N PRO A 355 -16.23 19.33 6.60
CA PRO A 355 -15.20 20.23 6.09
C PRO A 355 -14.92 21.45 6.99
N HIS A 356 -15.95 22.07 7.58
CA HIS A 356 -15.78 23.21 8.49
C HIS A 356 -15.06 22.82 9.79
N GLN A 357 -15.38 21.65 10.36
CA GLN A 357 -14.73 21.14 11.56
C GLN A 357 -13.28 20.76 11.30
N ARG A 358 -12.97 20.23 10.11
CA ARG A 358 -11.58 19.98 9.69
C ARG A 358 -10.78 21.27 9.63
N MET A 359 -11.36 22.31 9.05
CA MET A 359 -10.75 23.64 8.98
C MET A 359 -10.46 24.20 10.38
N GLU A 360 -11.40 24.09 11.31
CA GLU A 360 -11.22 24.53 12.71
C GLU A 360 -10.09 23.77 13.40
N VAL A 361 -10.05 22.44 13.27
CA VAL A 361 -8.99 21.60 13.87
C VAL A 361 -7.62 21.96 13.31
N TYR A 362 -7.49 22.10 11.99
CA TYR A 362 -6.22 22.47 11.36
C TYR A 362 -5.80 23.91 11.68
N SER A 363 -6.75 24.83 11.79
CA SER A 363 -6.47 26.22 12.21
C SER A 363 -5.98 26.29 13.65
N ALA A 364 -6.58 25.51 14.55
CA ALA A 364 -6.12 25.39 15.93
C ALA A 364 -4.71 24.76 16.01
N MET A 365 -4.44 23.71 15.23
CA MET A 365 -3.11 23.09 15.13
C MET A 365 -2.05 24.10 14.66
N ASN A 366 -2.33 24.84 13.57
CA ASN A 366 -1.43 25.86 13.04
C ASN A 366 -1.16 26.98 14.05
N SER A 367 -2.20 27.40 14.79
CA SER A 367 -2.06 28.41 15.85
C SER A 367 -1.11 27.94 16.95
N VAL A 368 -1.23 26.69 17.39
CA VAL A 368 -0.32 26.09 18.39
C VAL A 368 1.10 25.95 17.85
N LEU A 369 1.29 25.56 16.59
CA LEU A 369 2.61 25.50 15.96
C LEU A 369 3.29 26.88 15.91
N CYS A 370 2.53 27.93 15.58
CA CYS A 370 3.03 29.32 15.62
C CYS A 370 3.44 29.73 17.04
N GLN A 371 2.66 29.36 18.06
CA GLN A 371 3.00 29.61 19.46
C GLN A 371 4.29 28.88 19.86
N ILE A 372 4.45 27.61 19.48
CA ILE A 372 5.69 26.84 19.71
C ILE A 372 6.90 27.54 19.08
N HIS A 373 6.77 28.02 17.85
CA HIS A 373 7.85 28.72 17.14
C HIS A 373 8.16 30.11 17.73
N SER A 374 7.24 30.67 18.51
CA SER A 374 7.40 31.97 19.17
C SER A 374 8.04 31.85 20.55
N VAL A 375 8.31 30.63 21.04
CA VAL A 375 8.96 30.42 22.34
C VAL A 375 10.42 30.82 22.26
N ASP A 376 10.81 31.76 23.11
CA ASP A 376 12.22 32.06 23.34
C ASP A 376 12.85 30.96 24.21
N ILE A 377 13.65 30.12 23.56
CA ILE A 377 14.31 28.96 24.18
C ILE A 377 15.21 29.33 25.36
N GLN A 378 15.77 30.54 25.41
CA GLN A 378 16.58 30.99 26.54
C GLN A 378 15.71 31.32 27.75
N THR A 379 14.58 32.00 27.52
CA THR A 379 13.66 32.37 28.61
C THR A 379 13.02 31.16 29.28
N VAL A 380 12.82 30.07 28.53
CA VAL A 380 12.22 28.83 29.05
C VAL A 380 13.26 27.81 29.53
N GLY A 381 14.56 28.16 29.56
CA GLY A 381 15.62 27.29 30.08
C GLY A 381 15.90 26.06 29.20
N LEU A 382 15.76 26.20 27.88
CA LEU A 382 16.02 25.19 26.86
C LEU A 382 17.17 25.60 25.92
N GLU A 383 18.00 26.56 26.31
CA GLU A 383 19.13 27.02 25.51
C GLU A 383 20.11 25.87 25.22
N ASP A 384 20.55 25.12 26.22
CA ASP A 384 21.44 23.95 26.05
C ASP A 384 20.73 22.71 25.44
N TYR A 385 19.44 22.82 25.09
CA TYR A 385 18.66 21.71 24.60
C TYR A 385 18.86 21.52 23.08
N GLY A 386 19.81 20.66 22.73
CA GLY A 386 20.14 20.32 21.35
C GLY A 386 21.39 21.04 20.84
N LYS A 387 21.71 20.91 19.54
CA LYS A 387 22.84 21.62 18.95
C LYS A 387 22.39 23.00 18.47
N HIS A 388 22.97 24.06 19.05
CA HIS A 388 22.83 25.41 18.51
C HIS A 388 23.34 25.47 17.07
N GLY A 389 22.56 26.07 16.16
CA GLY A 389 22.98 26.34 14.78
C GLY A 389 22.48 25.38 13.69
N GLN A 390 21.64 24.38 14.00
CA GLN A 390 20.92 23.63 12.94
C GLN A 390 19.65 24.34 12.44
N ALA A 391 19.03 25.20 13.26
CA ALA A 391 17.95 26.08 12.81
C ALA A 391 18.45 27.22 11.88
N SER A 392 19.76 27.51 11.88
CA SER A 392 20.44 28.33 10.89
C SER A 392 21.09 27.50 9.77
N SER A 393 20.74 26.22 9.62
CA SER A 393 21.18 25.46 8.45
C SER A 393 20.49 26.03 7.21
N ALA A 394 21.23 26.13 6.11
CA ALA A 394 20.66 26.50 4.81
C ALA A 394 19.43 25.65 4.45
N THR A 395 19.32 24.44 4.99
CA THR A 395 18.16 23.54 4.86
C THR A 395 16.93 24.03 5.62
N ALA A 396 17.05 24.51 6.85
CA ALA A 396 15.94 25.09 7.61
C ALA A 396 15.48 26.42 6.99
N GLU A 397 16.43 27.25 6.55
CA GLU A 397 16.15 28.49 5.83
C GLU A 397 15.51 28.22 4.45
N SER A 398 15.98 27.21 3.73
CA SER A 398 15.38 26.76 2.46
C SER A 398 14.00 26.16 2.66
N THR A 399 13.78 25.40 3.73
CA THR A 399 12.45 24.84 4.04
C THR A 399 11.48 25.94 4.46
N GLY A 400 11.94 26.94 5.23
CA GLY A 400 11.17 28.14 5.56
C GLY A 400 10.79 28.94 4.31
N LYS A 401 11.77 29.22 3.41
CA LYS A 401 11.54 29.89 2.13
C LYS A 401 10.61 29.09 1.20
N LEU A 402 10.69 27.76 1.24
CA LEU A 402 9.78 26.90 0.48
C LEU A 402 8.36 26.95 1.05
N ALA A 403 8.21 26.96 2.38
CA ALA A 403 6.91 27.10 3.03
C ALA A 403 6.28 28.47 2.75
N GLU A 404 7.07 29.56 2.83
CA GLU A 404 6.64 30.91 2.42
C GLU A 404 6.26 30.94 0.94
N PHE A 405 7.09 30.40 0.05
CA PHE A 405 6.78 30.33 -1.38
C PHE A 405 5.51 29.53 -1.67
N MET A 406 5.29 28.40 -0.99
CA MET A 406 4.06 27.60 -1.16
C MET A 406 2.84 28.32 -0.59
N ALA A 407 2.96 29.04 0.53
CA ALA A 407 1.90 29.86 1.08
C ALA A 407 1.56 31.03 0.16
N ASP A 408 2.57 31.72 -0.39
CA ASP A 408 2.42 32.79 -1.35
C ASP A 408 1.83 32.29 -2.67
N LEU A 409 2.25 31.13 -3.16
CA LEU A 409 1.70 30.50 -4.35
C LEU A 409 0.23 30.08 -4.15
N ALA A 410 -0.10 29.55 -2.97
CA ALA A 410 -1.48 29.21 -2.61
C ALA A 410 -2.35 30.48 -2.48
N TRP A 411 -1.79 31.56 -1.94
CA TRP A 411 -2.44 32.86 -1.84
C TRP A 411 -2.63 33.52 -3.22
N ASP A 412 -1.61 33.46 -4.08
CA ASP A 412 -1.66 33.91 -5.48
C ASP A 412 -2.67 33.08 -6.27
N PHE A 413 -2.72 31.77 -6.08
CA PHE A 413 -3.74 30.92 -6.67
C PHE A 413 -5.14 31.32 -6.18
N ALA A 414 -5.35 31.49 -4.88
CA ALA A 414 -6.64 31.90 -4.33
C ALA A 414 -7.09 33.29 -4.83
N THR A 415 -6.16 34.24 -4.95
CA THR A 415 -6.46 35.64 -5.31
C THR A 415 -6.49 35.88 -6.83
N LYS A 416 -5.67 35.19 -7.64
CA LYS A 416 -5.58 35.37 -9.10
C LYS A 416 -6.41 34.35 -9.89
N GLU A 417 -6.45 33.10 -9.46
CA GLU A 417 -7.20 32.02 -10.12
C GLU A 417 -8.54 31.73 -9.44
N GLY A 418 -8.59 31.70 -8.10
CA GLY A 418 -9.76 31.31 -7.30
C GLY A 418 -10.97 32.25 -7.43
N PHE A 419 -10.76 33.56 -7.58
CA PHE A 419 -11.88 34.52 -7.75
C PHE A 419 -12.44 34.57 -9.18
N ARG A 420 -11.72 34.07 -10.19
CA ARG A 420 -12.22 33.98 -11.59
C ARG A 420 -13.18 32.81 -11.79
N VAL A 421 -13.03 31.74 -11.01
CA VAL A 421 -13.86 30.52 -11.12
C VAL A 421 -15.29 30.71 -10.59
N PHE A 422 -15.54 31.67 -9.70
CA PHE A 422 -16.85 31.84 -9.05
C PHE A 422 -17.74 32.99 -9.59
N ARG A 423 -17.29 33.76 -10.60
CA ARG A 423 -18.09 34.87 -11.17
C ARG A 423 -18.51 34.71 -12.64
N GLY A 424 -18.28 33.56 -13.27
CA GLY A 424 -18.37 33.45 -14.74
C GLY A 424 -19.17 32.29 -15.32
N LEU A 425 -20.21 31.77 -14.66
CA LEU A 425 -21.20 30.92 -15.34
C LEU A 425 -22.35 31.81 -15.81
N PRO A 426 -22.56 31.94 -17.15
CA PRO A 426 -23.43 30.98 -17.82
C PRO A 426 -22.99 30.52 -19.24
N SER A 427 -23.42 29.28 -19.52
CA SER A 427 -23.78 28.58 -20.78
C SER A 427 -23.12 28.89 -22.14
N SER A 428 -22.72 27.78 -22.78
CA SER A 428 -22.58 27.43 -24.21
C SER A 428 -21.37 27.95 -25.02
N GLY A 429 -20.69 26.98 -25.66
CA GLY A 429 -19.84 27.17 -26.84
C GLY A 429 -18.33 26.98 -26.62
N ALA A 430 -17.77 25.91 -27.18
CA ALA A 430 -16.35 25.85 -27.57
C ALA A 430 -16.22 26.39 -29.02
N PRO A 431 -15.02 26.64 -29.62
CA PRO A 431 -13.66 26.36 -29.13
C PRO A 431 -12.56 27.41 -29.52
N THR A 432 -11.31 27.09 -29.14
CA THR A 432 -10.00 27.37 -29.81
C THR A 432 -9.42 28.80 -29.87
N ARG A 433 -8.25 29.03 -29.21
CA ARG A 433 -6.91 29.12 -29.85
C ARG A 433 -5.76 29.48 -28.88
N THR A 434 -4.73 28.64 -28.92
CA THR A 434 -3.26 28.87 -28.93
C THR A 434 -2.65 30.12 -28.28
N PHE A 435 -1.83 29.90 -27.27
CA PHE A 435 -0.75 30.80 -26.83
C PHE A 435 0.56 30.48 -27.57
N ARG A 436 1.27 31.53 -28.04
CA ARG A 436 2.73 31.51 -28.16
C ARG A 436 3.33 32.92 -28.00
N THR A 437 4.15 33.02 -26.95
CA THR A 437 5.48 33.65 -26.82
C THR A 437 5.67 35.13 -27.17
N TRP A 438 6.52 35.82 -26.41
CA TRP A 438 7.65 36.68 -26.82
C TRP A 438 8.26 37.25 -25.51
N ALA A 439 9.38 36.70 -25.03
CA ALA A 439 10.77 37.20 -25.20
C ALA A 439 11.01 38.55 -24.49
N GLY A 440 11.96 38.68 -23.55
CA GLY A 440 13.40 38.63 -23.82
C GLY A 440 14.27 39.05 -22.61
N PRO A 441 15.60 39.20 -22.79
CA PRO A 441 16.63 38.72 -21.86
C PRO A 441 17.46 39.82 -21.19
N ARG A 442 18.16 39.48 -20.09
CA ARG A 442 19.36 40.24 -19.66
C ARG A 442 20.52 39.28 -19.35
N LEU A 443 21.61 39.51 -20.09
CA LEU A 443 22.93 38.90 -19.97
C LEU A 443 23.84 39.78 -19.12
N LEU A 444 24.84 39.15 -18.45
CA LEU A 444 26.29 39.46 -18.38
C LEU A 444 26.91 38.78 -17.11
N PRO A 445 28.22 38.46 -17.03
CA PRO A 445 29.03 37.56 -17.86
C PRO A 445 29.82 36.46 -17.05
N LYS A 446 30.41 35.49 -17.79
CA LYS A 446 31.32 34.37 -17.39
C LYS A 446 32.59 34.84 -16.63
N ARG A 447 33.34 34.10 -15.78
CA ARG A 447 33.98 32.75 -15.77
C ARG A 447 34.60 32.61 -14.34
N ASP A 448 34.78 31.48 -13.66
CA ASP A 448 35.83 30.46 -13.88
C ASP A 448 35.88 29.42 -12.72
N TYR A 449 36.38 28.22 -13.05
CA TYR A 449 36.93 27.13 -12.21
C TYR A 449 36.12 26.47 -11.06
N ALA A 450 35.58 25.29 -11.39
CA ALA A 450 35.56 24.04 -10.64
C ALA A 450 35.86 24.08 -9.12
N THR A 451 34.80 23.97 -8.32
CA THR A 451 34.83 23.22 -7.05
C THR A 451 33.56 22.39 -6.96
N ARG A 452 33.72 21.07 -6.95
CA ARG A 452 32.67 20.09 -6.61
C ARG A 452 32.01 20.52 -5.29
N SER A 453 30.71 20.80 -5.30
CA SER A 453 29.92 20.85 -4.07
C SER A 453 29.99 19.49 -3.37
N PRO A 454 30.11 19.44 -2.04
CA PRO A 454 30.05 18.18 -1.31
C PRO A 454 28.69 17.53 -1.57
N ALA A 455 28.70 16.26 -2.00
CA ALA A 455 27.50 15.51 -2.29
C ALA A 455 26.54 15.56 -1.09
N SER A 456 25.32 16.04 -1.31
CA SER A 456 24.19 15.80 -0.41
C SER A 456 24.10 14.30 -0.13
N GLU A 457 23.79 13.91 1.11
CA GLU A 457 23.57 12.50 1.44
C GLU A 457 22.61 11.87 0.43
N PRO A 458 22.87 10.65 -0.06
CA PRO A 458 22.06 10.04 -1.10
C PRO A 458 20.68 9.71 -0.52
N HIS A 459 19.69 10.54 -0.83
CA HIS A 459 18.30 10.30 -0.50
C HIS A 459 17.69 9.32 -1.52
N LEU A 460 16.89 8.36 -1.05
CA LEU A 460 16.18 7.44 -1.93
C LEU A 460 15.05 8.19 -2.65
N VAL A 461 15.18 8.36 -3.97
CA VAL A 461 14.15 8.94 -4.83
C VAL A 461 13.01 7.92 -4.98
N LEU A 462 11.81 8.31 -4.59
CA LEU A 462 10.63 7.43 -4.58
C LEU A 462 9.63 7.74 -5.69
N SER A 463 9.64 8.97 -6.18
CA SER A 463 8.70 9.46 -7.20
C SER A 463 9.45 10.15 -8.34
N PRO A 464 8.89 10.17 -9.57
CA PRO A 464 9.47 10.91 -10.68
C PRO A 464 9.63 12.42 -10.39
N GLU A 465 8.78 12.99 -9.54
CA GLU A 465 8.81 14.40 -9.14
C GLU A 465 10.02 14.76 -8.27
N ASP A 466 10.63 13.74 -7.63
CA ASP A 466 11.83 13.89 -6.79
C ASP A 466 13.14 13.70 -7.59
N LEU A 467 13.06 13.35 -8.88
CA LEU A 467 14.24 13.20 -9.74
C LEU A 467 14.95 14.53 -9.99
N PRO A 468 16.25 14.56 -10.31
CA PRO A 468 16.90 15.80 -10.77
C PRO A 468 16.20 16.36 -12.01
N SER A 469 16.12 17.70 -12.14
CA SER A 469 15.33 18.36 -13.21
C SER A 469 15.64 17.84 -14.62
N ARG A 470 16.92 17.56 -14.92
CA ARG A 470 17.35 16.93 -16.19
C ARG A 470 16.63 15.60 -16.45
N VAL A 471 16.49 14.77 -15.43
CA VAL A 471 15.88 13.44 -15.55
C VAL A 471 14.36 13.53 -15.51
N GLN A 472 13.78 14.48 -14.78
CA GLN A 472 12.34 14.79 -14.90
C GLN A 472 11.96 15.16 -16.33
N GLU A 473 12.76 15.99 -16.99
CA GLU A 473 12.55 16.36 -18.39
C GLU A 473 12.63 15.14 -19.33
N LEU A 474 13.60 14.24 -19.12
CA LEU A 474 13.70 12.97 -19.86
C LEU A 474 12.47 12.10 -19.62
N HIS A 475 12.01 11.97 -18.37
CA HIS A 475 10.81 11.22 -18.02
C HIS A 475 9.56 11.81 -18.70
N HIS A 476 9.40 13.14 -18.72
CA HIS A 476 8.30 13.82 -19.41
C HIS A 476 8.35 13.65 -20.93
N LYS A 477 9.55 13.72 -21.55
CA LYS A 477 9.72 13.42 -22.98
C LYS A 477 9.33 11.97 -23.28
N LEU A 478 9.85 11.03 -22.50
CA LEU A 478 9.55 9.61 -22.62
C LEU A 478 8.03 9.36 -22.50
N LYS A 479 7.37 9.94 -21.50
CA LYS A 479 5.91 9.81 -21.31
C LYS A 479 5.13 10.31 -22.51
N ARG A 480 5.46 11.50 -23.03
CA ARG A 480 4.83 12.03 -24.24
C ARG A 480 5.08 11.15 -25.47
N PHE A 481 6.27 10.58 -25.58
CA PHE A 481 6.62 9.66 -26.66
C PHE A 481 5.79 8.37 -26.57
N MET A 482 5.66 7.80 -25.37
CA MET A 482 4.82 6.62 -25.12
C MET A 482 3.37 6.88 -25.54
N ASP A 483 2.79 8.00 -25.09
CA ASP A 483 1.41 8.39 -25.37
C ASP A 483 1.16 8.66 -26.86
N SER A 484 2.10 9.33 -27.53
CA SER A 484 1.92 9.82 -28.91
C SER A 484 2.31 8.80 -29.97
N HIS A 485 3.18 7.85 -29.65
CA HIS A 485 3.82 6.98 -30.64
C HIS A 485 3.77 5.50 -30.28
N ILE A 486 4.07 5.11 -29.04
CA ILE A 486 4.13 3.69 -28.68
C ILE A 486 2.73 3.09 -28.55
N TYR A 487 1.90 3.61 -27.64
CA TYR A 487 0.58 3.03 -27.38
C TYR A 487 -0.32 2.98 -28.63
N PRO A 488 -0.36 4.01 -29.50
CA PRO A 488 -1.13 3.93 -30.74
C PRO A 488 -0.62 2.86 -31.73
N SER A 489 0.65 2.49 -31.66
CA SER A 489 1.28 1.55 -32.59
C SER A 489 1.18 0.08 -32.15
N GLU A 490 0.84 -0.19 -30.88
CA GLU A 490 0.92 -1.55 -30.32
C GLU A 490 0.05 -2.57 -31.06
N GLN A 491 -1.14 -2.17 -31.51
CA GLN A 491 -2.02 -3.09 -32.24
C GLN A 491 -1.40 -3.49 -33.58
N LEU A 492 -0.88 -2.52 -34.34
CA LEU A 492 -0.20 -2.77 -35.61
C LEU A 492 0.99 -3.70 -35.42
N LEU A 493 1.80 -3.47 -34.38
CA LEU A 493 2.96 -4.31 -34.08
C LEU A 493 2.55 -5.73 -33.69
N ARG A 494 1.50 -5.92 -32.88
CA ARG A 494 0.93 -7.25 -32.56
C ARG A 494 0.42 -7.98 -33.80
N ASP A 495 -0.28 -7.26 -34.68
CA ASP A 495 -0.82 -7.83 -35.92
C ASP A 495 0.33 -8.30 -36.82
N HIS A 496 1.41 -7.51 -36.93
CA HIS A 496 2.62 -7.91 -37.64
C HIS A 496 3.28 -9.15 -37.06
N GLN A 497 3.40 -9.24 -35.72
CA GLN A 497 3.94 -10.42 -35.02
C GLN A 497 3.12 -11.69 -35.25
N SER A 498 1.84 -11.56 -35.60
CA SER A 498 0.94 -12.68 -35.88
C SER A 498 0.84 -12.99 -37.38
N SER A 499 1.50 -12.20 -38.24
CA SER A 499 1.41 -12.32 -39.69
C SER A 499 2.38 -13.36 -40.28
N PRO A 500 2.24 -13.72 -41.57
CA PRO A 500 3.27 -14.48 -42.28
C PRO A 500 4.64 -13.79 -42.31
N SER A 501 4.68 -12.45 -42.23
CA SER A 501 5.90 -11.63 -42.28
C SER A 501 6.54 -11.40 -40.91
N ARG A 502 6.07 -12.07 -39.86
CA ARG A 502 6.45 -11.82 -38.46
C ARG A 502 7.95 -11.85 -38.14
N TRP A 503 8.74 -12.61 -38.91
CA TRP A 503 10.20 -12.71 -38.75
C TRP A 503 10.98 -11.55 -39.40
N THR A 504 10.27 -10.58 -39.99
CA THR A 504 10.88 -9.36 -40.51
C THR A 504 10.67 -8.20 -39.53
N PRO A 505 11.67 -7.34 -39.30
CA PRO A 505 11.48 -6.10 -38.54
C PRO A 505 10.44 -5.20 -39.20
N HIS A 506 9.54 -4.64 -38.39
CA HIS A 506 8.54 -3.69 -38.89
C HIS A 506 9.17 -2.31 -39.08
N SER A 507 8.98 -1.67 -40.26
CA SER A 507 9.61 -0.38 -40.59
C SER A 507 9.31 0.73 -39.58
N LEU A 508 8.09 0.77 -39.06
CA LEU A 508 7.70 1.70 -38.00
C LEU A 508 8.62 1.67 -36.77
N VAL A 509 9.14 0.51 -36.37
CA VAL A 509 10.07 0.43 -35.23
C VAL A 509 11.35 1.22 -35.53
N GLU A 510 11.85 1.15 -36.76
CA GLU A 510 13.03 1.88 -37.20
C GLU A 510 12.77 3.40 -37.29
N GLU A 511 11.61 3.80 -37.81
CA GLU A 511 11.18 5.20 -37.81
C GLU A 511 11.10 5.77 -36.38
N LEU A 512 10.56 4.98 -35.45
CA LEU A 512 10.44 5.36 -34.05
C LEU A 512 11.80 5.44 -33.34
N LYS A 513 12.76 4.57 -33.69
CA LYS A 513 14.14 4.65 -33.18
C LYS A 513 14.82 5.95 -33.59
N GLU A 514 14.73 6.33 -34.87
CA GLU A 514 15.31 7.59 -35.35
C GLU A 514 14.64 8.80 -34.67
N LYS A 515 13.34 8.73 -34.44
CA LYS A 515 12.64 9.76 -33.66
C LYS A 515 13.12 9.81 -32.21
N ALA A 516 13.23 8.68 -31.53
CA ALA A 516 13.72 8.59 -30.17
C ALA A 516 15.14 9.16 -30.02
N LYS A 517 16.04 8.86 -30.98
CA LYS A 517 17.38 9.46 -31.06
C LYS A 517 17.31 10.99 -31.16
N SER A 518 16.45 11.53 -32.03
CA SER A 518 16.29 12.98 -32.21
C SER A 518 15.79 13.71 -30.96
N GLU A 519 15.08 13.02 -30.07
CA GLU A 519 14.56 13.58 -28.81
C GLU A 519 15.51 13.36 -27.61
N GLY A 520 16.62 12.63 -27.80
CA GLY A 520 17.58 12.28 -26.76
C GLY A 520 17.13 11.11 -25.86
N LEU A 521 16.25 10.24 -26.36
CA LEU A 521 15.72 9.08 -25.65
C LEU A 521 16.41 7.78 -26.09
N TRP A 522 17.74 7.72 -26.03
CA TRP A 522 18.52 6.63 -26.60
C TRP A 522 19.63 6.15 -25.65
N ASN A 523 19.87 4.84 -25.58
CA ASN A 523 20.87 4.21 -24.70
C ASN A 523 20.73 4.61 -23.22
N LEU A 524 19.48 4.74 -22.75
CA LEU A 524 19.18 5.23 -21.39
C LEU A 524 19.57 4.23 -20.28
N PHE A 525 19.82 2.97 -20.64
CA PHE A 525 20.02 1.88 -19.68
C PHE A 525 21.41 1.82 -19.06
N LEU A 526 22.42 2.42 -19.69
CA LEU A 526 23.81 2.23 -19.27
C LEU A 526 24.12 3.11 -18.06
N PRO A 527 24.37 2.53 -16.87
CA PRO A 527 24.49 3.31 -15.65
C PRO A 527 25.85 4.00 -15.57
N LEU A 528 25.91 5.13 -14.86
CA LEU A 528 27.14 5.90 -14.59
C LEU A 528 28.27 5.05 -14.00
N GLU A 529 27.95 4.01 -13.22
CA GLU A 529 28.96 3.07 -12.69
C GLU A 529 29.67 2.30 -13.80
N SER A 530 28.94 1.87 -14.84
CA SER A 530 29.49 1.14 -15.99
C SER A 530 30.13 2.06 -17.02
N ASP A 531 29.71 3.33 -17.08
CA ASP A 531 30.18 4.34 -18.03
C ASP A 531 30.46 5.68 -17.33
N PRO A 532 31.52 5.78 -16.50
CA PRO A 532 31.78 6.97 -15.68
C PRO A 532 32.12 8.22 -16.48
N GLU A 533 32.66 8.05 -17.69
CA GLU A 533 33.00 9.13 -18.61
C GLU A 533 31.81 9.54 -19.49
N VAL A 534 30.67 8.85 -19.37
CA VAL A 534 29.46 9.09 -20.17
C VAL A 534 29.76 9.01 -21.67
N LYS A 535 30.57 8.02 -22.07
CA LYS A 535 31.02 7.85 -23.46
C LYS A 535 29.94 7.20 -24.34
N TYR A 536 29.08 6.37 -23.76
CA TYR A 536 28.17 5.50 -24.50
C TYR A 536 26.70 5.66 -24.10
N GLY A 537 26.43 5.94 -22.82
CA GLY A 537 25.08 6.05 -22.25
C GLY A 537 24.60 7.48 -22.05
N ALA A 538 23.44 7.63 -21.41
CA ALA A 538 22.85 8.94 -21.08
C ALA A 538 23.34 9.53 -19.73
N GLY A 539 24.30 8.86 -19.07
CA GLY A 539 24.83 9.27 -17.77
C GLY A 539 23.74 9.28 -16.69
N LEU A 540 23.00 8.18 -16.57
CA LEU A 540 21.96 8.02 -15.55
C LEU A 540 22.45 7.10 -14.43
N THR A 541 22.00 7.32 -13.20
CA THR A 541 22.15 6.31 -12.14
C THR A 541 21.14 5.16 -12.34
N ASN A 542 21.31 4.05 -11.62
CA ASN A 542 20.34 2.94 -11.66
C ASN A 542 18.96 3.40 -11.16
N VAL A 543 18.89 4.24 -10.11
CA VAL A 543 17.62 4.79 -9.60
C VAL A 543 16.95 5.69 -10.64
N GLU A 544 17.71 6.58 -11.29
CA GLU A 544 17.18 7.44 -12.35
C GLU A 544 16.64 6.62 -13.54
N PHE A 545 17.39 5.59 -13.95
CA PHE A 545 16.94 4.68 -15.00
C PHE A 545 15.74 3.83 -14.57
N ALA A 546 15.59 3.49 -13.29
CA ALA A 546 14.47 2.68 -12.80
C ALA A 546 13.12 3.29 -13.15
N HIS A 547 12.95 4.60 -12.96
CA HIS A 547 11.71 5.30 -13.30
C HIS A 547 11.45 5.33 -14.82
N LEU A 548 12.49 5.52 -15.64
CA LEU A 548 12.36 5.49 -17.10
C LEU A 548 12.04 4.08 -17.60
N SER A 549 12.72 3.06 -17.06
CA SER A 549 12.53 1.66 -17.42
C SER A 549 11.17 1.12 -16.95
N GLU A 550 10.64 1.59 -15.83
CA GLU A 550 9.27 1.32 -15.40
C GLU A 550 8.28 1.86 -16.44
N LEU A 551 8.43 3.11 -16.88
CA LEU A 551 7.57 3.70 -17.90
C LEU A 551 7.65 2.95 -19.24
N MET A 552 8.85 2.58 -19.70
CA MET A 552 9.01 1.72 -20.88
C MET A 552 8.32 0.37 -20.70
N GLY A 553 8.36 -0.21 -19.49
CA GLY A 553 7.75 -1.49 -19.15
C GLY A 553 6.23 -1.55 -19.33
N THR A 554 5.56 -0.39 -19.45
CA THR A 554 4.13 -0.33 -19.77
C THR A 554 3.80 -0.80 -21.19
N SER A 555 4.80 -1.02 -22.05
CA SER A 555 4.67 -1.63 -23.37
C SER A 555 5.84 -2.56 -23.66
N VAL A 556 5.57 -3.76 -24.17
CA VAL A 556 6.61 -4.72 -24.57
C VAL A 556 7.45 -4.25 -25.77
N TYR A 557 6.94 -3.29 -26.56
CA TYR A 557 7.61 -2.75 -27.75
C TYR A 557 8.53 -1.56 -27.45
N ALA A 558 8.26 -0.82 -26.36
CA ALA A 558 8.99 0.40 -26.02
C ALA A 558 10.50 0.21 -25.85
N PRO A 559 11.00 -0.83 -25.14
CA PRO A 559 12.43 -0.95 -24.89
C PRO A 559 13.28 -1.00 -26.15
N GLU A 560 12.82 -1.62 -27.25
CA GLU A 560 13.59 -1.66 -28.49
C GLU A 560 13.69 -0.26 -29.15
N VAL A 561 12.61 0.52 -29.10
CA VAL A 561 12.56 1.88 -29.66
C VAL A 561 13.58 2.82 -29.01
N PHE A 562 13.92 2.59 -27.74
CA PHE A 562 14.88 3.41 -26.99
C PHE A 562 16.28 2.76 -26.87
N ASN A 563 16.52 1.66 -27.60
CA ASN A 563 17.71 0.80 -27.51
C ASN A 563 18.00 0.26 -26.09
N CYS A 564 16.95 -0.01 -25.33
CA CYS A 564 16.96 -0.50 -23.96
C CYS A 564 16.42 -1.94 -23.84
N SER A 565 16.27 -2.68 -24.94
CA SER A 565 15.76 -4.06 -24.95
C SER A 565 16.82 -5.11 -24.62
N ALA A 566 16.41 -6.15 -23.88
CA ALA A 566 17.20 -7.37 -23.74
C ALA A 566 17.11 -8.21 -25.04
N PRO A 567 18.13 -9.01 -25.38
CA PRO A 567 19.37 -9.25 -24.62
C PRO A 567 20.48 -8.22 -24.88
N ASP A 568 20.28 -7.26 -25.78
CA ASP A 568 21.31 -6.35 -26.26
C ASP A 568 21.90 -5.46 -25.18
N THR A 569 21.09 -4.94 -24.26
CA THR A 569 21.59 -4.12 -23.14
C THR A 569 22.64 -4.86 -22.31
N GLY A 570 22.36 -6.11 -21.93
CA GLY A 570 23.33 -6.93 -21.19
C GLY A 570 24.58 -7.27 -22.01
N ASN A 571 24.44 -7.45 -23.32
CA ASN A 571 25.58 -7.72 -24.21
C ASN A 571 26.44 -6.46 -24.43
N MET A 572 25.82 -5.29 -24.55
CA MET A 572 26.51 -4.00 -24.61
C MET A 572 27.28 -3.73 -23.31
N GLU A 573 26.67 -3.97 -22.14
CA GLU A 573 27.38 -3.83 -20.85
C GLU A 573 28.60 -4.75 -20.72
N VAL A 574 28.50 -5.98 -21.22
CA VAL A 574 29.66 -6.90 -21.28
C VAL A 574 30.78 -6.31 -22.13
N LEU A 575 30.46 -5.78 -23.31
CA LEU A 575 31.46 -5.19 -24.20
C LEU A 575 32.07 -3.91 -23.62
N VAL A 576 31.28 -3.07 -22.94
CA VAL A 576 31.77 -1.88 -22.24
C VAL A 576 32.78 -2.27 -21.17
N ARG A 577 32.45 -3.27 -20.33
CA ARG A 577 33.26 -3.67 -19.18
C ARG A 577 34.48 -4.53 -19.55
N TYR A 578 34.34 -5.44 -20.51
CA TYR A 578 35.30 -6.52 -20.76
C TYR A 578 35.82 -6.59 -22.19
N GLY A 579 35.25 -5.82 -23.11
CA GLY A 579 35.68 -5.79 -24.51
C GLY A 579 37.01 -5.07 -24.67
N THR A 580 37.85 -5.57 -25.59
CA THR A 580 39.00 -4.80 -26.09
C THR A 580 38.51 -3.65 -26.98
N GLU A 581 39.34 -2.65 -27.25
CA GLU A 581 38.94 -1.54 -28.13
C GLU A 581 38.56 -2.02 -29.54
N ALA A 582 39.26 -3.02 -30.08
CA ALA A 582 38.90 -3.62 -31.37
C ALA A 582 37.54 -4.35 -31.32
N GLN A 583 37.24 -5.04 -30.21
CA GLN A 583 35.92 -5.67 -30.02
C GLN A 583 34.82 -4.63 -29.85
N LYS A 584 35.08 -3.53 -29.13
CA LYS A 584 34.12 -2.43 -28.95
C LYS A 584 33.82 -1.74 -30.29
N GLU A 585 34.85 -1.41 -31.06
CA GLU A 585 34.68 -0.79 -32.39
C GLU A 585 33.84 -1.67 -33.31
N ARG A 586 34.16 -2.97 -33.36
CA ARG A 586 33.46 -3.92 -34.24
C ARG A 586 32.01 -4.20 -33.83
N TRP A 587 31.74 -4.26 -32.52
CA TRP A 587 30.47 -4.82 -32.02
C TRP A 587 29.68 -3.86 -31.14
N LEU A 588 30.33 -3.17 -30.21
CA LEU A 588 29.63 -2.26 -29.29
C LEU A 588 29.09 -1.04 -30.03
N VAL A 589 29.89 -0.42 -30.91
CA VAL A 589 29.47 0.77 -31.65
C VAL A 589 28.23 0.50 -32.51
N PRO A 590 28.17 -0.55 -33.36
CA PRO A 590 26.95 -0.83 -34.13
C PRO A 590 25.73 -1.19 -33.27
N LEU A 591 25.92 -1.82 -32.09
CA LEU A 591 24.85 -2.09 -31.13
C LEU A 591 24.32 -0.79 -30.49
N LEU A 592 25.22 0.12 -30.09
CA LEU A 592 24.87 1.43 -29.54
C LEU A 592 24.15 2.32 -30.57
N GLU A 593 24.44 2.15 -31.86
CA GLU A 593 23.74 2.83 -32.96
C GLU A 593 22.39 2.18 -33.32
N GLY A 594 22.12 0.97 -32.81
CA GLY A 594 20.94 0.17 -33.13
C GLY A 594 20.93 -0.44 -34.53
N LYS A 595 22.09 -0.50 -35.22
CA LYS A 595 22.23 -1.03 -36.59
C LYS A 595 22.23 -2.56 -36.65
N ILE A 596 22.75 -3.20 -35.60
CA ILE A 596 22.74 -4.65 -35.44
C ILE A 596 22.04 -5.03 -34.13
N ARG A 597 21.70 -6.31 -34.01
CA ARG A 597 21.21 -6.95 -32.80
C ARG A 597 22.19 -8.04 -32.39
N SER A 598 22.03 -8.54 -31.18
CA SER A 598 22.85 -9.59 -30.60
C SER A 598 22.01 -10.60 -29.83
N CYS A 599 22.60 -11.76 -29.56
CA CYS A 599 22.00 -12.79 -28.73
C CYS A 599 23.02 -13.34 -27.72
N PHE A 600 22.54 -14.08 -26.71
CA PHE A 600 23.38 -14.67 -25.68
C PHE A 600 23.11 -16.17 -25.58
N ALA A 601 24.11 -16.98 -25.93
CA ALA A 601 24.02 -18.42 -26.02
C ALA A 601 24.67 -19.12 -24.82
N MET A 602 23.88 -19.30 -23.76
CA MET A 602 24.29 -19.99 -22.54
C MET A 602 23.53 -21.30 -22.33
N THR A 603 22.21 -21.25 -22.27
CA THR A 603 21.35 -22.38 -21.91
C THR A 603 21.42 -23.51 -22.92
N GLU A 604 21.50 -24.74 -22.42
CA GLU A 604 21.60 -25.98 -23.18
C GLU A 604 20.39 -26.89 -22.90
N PRO A 605 19.85 -27.59 -23.90
CA PRO A 605 18.68 -28.45 -23.71
C PRO A 605 19.01 -29.77 -23.01
N GLN A 606 20.25 -30.27 -23.12
CA GLN A 606 20.64 -31.57 -22.54
C GLN A 606 20.93 -31.53 -21.03
N VAL A 607 21.15 -30.34 -20.47
CA VAL A 607 21.59 -30.18 -19.08
C VAL A 607 20.75 -29.15 -18.33
N ALA A 608 20.65 -29.32 -17.01
CA ALA A 608 19.99 -28.37 -16.12
C ALA A 608 20.83 -27.08 -16.00
N SER A 609 20.63 -26.17 -16.96
CA SER A 609 21.42 -24.94 -17.14
C SER A 609 21.19 -23.87 -16.05
N SER A 610 20.26 -24.12 -15.11
CA SER A 610 20.09 -23.26 -13.93
C SER A 610 21.31 -23.31 -13.00
N ASP A 611 22.01 -24.44 -12.97
CA ASP A 611 23.39 -24.50 -12.49
C ASP A 611 24.33 -24.29 -13.69
N ALA A 612 24.92 -23.10 -13.77
CA ALA A 612 25.79 -22.72 -14.87
C ALA A 612 27.00 -23.67 -15.03
N THR A 613 27.40 -24.40 -14.00
CA THR A 613 28.55 -25.32 -14.07
C THR A 613 28.25 -26.59 -14.88
N ASN A 614 26.97 -26.87 -15.13
CA ASN A 614 26.52 -27.99 -15.95
C ASN A 614 26.64 -27.73 -17.46
N ILE A 615 26.90 -26.50 -17.91
CA ILE A 615 27.10 -26.20 -19.34
C ILE A 615 28.24 -27.08 -19.90
N GLU A 616 28.00 -27.75 -21.02
CA GLU A 616 28.88 -28.75 -21.62
C GLU A 616 29.40 -28.36 -23.01
N ALA A 617 28.77 -27.39 -23.70
CA ALA A 617 29.22 -26.96 -25.02
C ALA A 617 30.72 -26.62 -25.00
N SER A 618 31.48 -27.17 -25.94
CA SER A 618 32.94 -27.16 -25.92
C SER A 618 33.52 -25.98 -26.69
N ILE A 619 34.66 -25.51 -26.20
CA ILE A 619 35.51 -24.51 -26.84
C ILE A 619 36.93 -25.08 -26.84
N THR A 620 37.38 -25.58 -27.99
CA THR A 620 38.72 -26.16 -28.14
C THR A 620 39.62 -25.17 -28.87
N ARG A 621 40.82 -24.93 -28.37
CA ARG A 621 41.82 -24.11 -29.07
C ARG A 621 42.51 -24.96 -30.12
N GLU A 622 42.51 -24.50 -31.37
CA GLU A 622 43.24 -25.10 -32.49
C GLU A 622 44.08 -24.02 -33.17
N GLN A 623 45.40 -24.11 -33.04
CA GLN A 623 46.36 -23.15 -33.62
C GLN A 623 46.08 -21.70 -33.22
N ASP A 624 45.56 -20.87 -34.13
CA ASP A 624 45.19 -19.45 -34.01
C ASP A 624 43.67 -19.23 -33.88
N THR A 625 42.88 -20.31 -33.83
CA THR A 625 41.41 -20.26 -33.73
C THR A 625 40.87 -21.01 -32.51
N TYR A 626 39.60 -20.75 -32.19
CA TYR A 626 38.77 -21.57 -31.34
C TYR A 626 37.73 -22.32 -32.18
N VAL A 627 37.52 -23.59 -31.87
CA VAL A 627 36.47 -24.44 -32.44
C VAL A 627 35.38 -24.64 -31.40
N LEU A 628 34.14 -24.26 -31.75
CA LEU A 628 32.99 -24.34 -30.86
C LEU A 628 32.05 -25.47 -31.31
N ASN A 629 31.63 -26.29 -30.35
CA ASN A 629 30.61 -27.31 -30.57
C ASN A 629 29.58 -27.29 -29.45
N GLY A 630 28.29 -27.38 -29.80
CA GLY A 630 27.24 -27.51 -28.79
C GLY A 630 25.84 -27.23 -29.30
N HIS A 631 24.88 -27.44 -28.40
CA HIS A 631 23.47 -27.24 -28.66
C HIS A 631 22.91 -26.25 -27.64
N LYS A 632 22.35 -25.14 -28.11
CA LYS A 632 21.86 -24.05 -27.29
C LYS A 632 20.37 -23.81 -27.56
N TRP A 633 19.63 -23.35 -26.56
CA TRP A 633 18.19 -23.08 -26.71
C TRP A 633 17.73 -21.94 -25.81
N TRP A 634 16.59 -21.34 -26.13
CA TRP A 634 16.12 -20.08 -25.54
C TRP A 634 17.03 -18.89 -25.86
N ILE A 635 17.63 -18.91 -27.06
CA ILE A 635 18.56 -17.86 -27.49
C ILE A 635 17.72 -16.70 -28.04
N SER A 636 17.43 -15.76 -27.16
CA SER A 636 16.54 -14.64 -27.46
C SER A 636 17.18 -13.71 -28.49
N GLY A 637 16.41 -13.27 -29.49
CA GLY A 637 16.87 -12.37 -30.55
C GLY A 637 17.55 -13.06 -31.73
N SER A 638 17.87 -14.36 -31.66
CA SER A 638 18.61 -15.07 -32.71
C SER A 638 17.86 -15.24 -34.03
N LEU A 639 16.56 -14.98 -34.05
CA LEU A 639 15.70 -15.08 -35.24
C LEU A 639 15.52 -13.74 -35.95
N ASP A 640 15.95 -12.63 -35.33
CA ASP A 640 15.94 -11.32 -35.97
C ASP A 640 17.03 -11.31 -37.06
N PRO A 641 16.71 -10.96 -38.32
CA PRO A 641 17.70 -10.92 -39.40
C PRO A 641 18.83 -9.91 -39.16
N ARG A 642 18.66 -8.98 -38.21
CA ARG A 642 19.70 -8.02 -37.79
C ARG A 642 20.61 -8.57 -36.70
N CYS A 643 20.31 -9.75 -36.14
CA CYS A 643 21.17 -10.38 -35.15
C CYS A 643 22.48 -10.84 -35.81
N GLN A 644 23.55 -10.07 -35.60
CA GLN A 644 24.86 -10.32 -36.22
C GLN A 644 25.89 -10.87 -35.22
N LEU A 645 25.62 -10.78 -33.93
CA LEU A 645 26.54 -11.19 -32.87
C LEU A 645 25.91 -12.16 -31.88
N CYS A 646 26.56 -13.29 -31.65
CA CYS A 646 26.26 -14.22 -30.57
C CYS A 646 27.35 -14.18 -29.51
N LEU A 647 26.99 -13.89 -28.26
CA LEU A 647 27.88 -14.13 -27.12
C LEU A 647 27.72 -15.60 -26.70
N PHE A 648 28.66 -16.44 -27.09
CA PHE A 648 28.63 -17.88 -26.80
C PHE A 648 29.37 -18.19 -25.52
N MET A 649 28.76 -18.99 -24.63
CA MET A 649 29.40 -19.50 -23.41
C MET A 649 29.54 -21.02 -23.46
N GLY A 650 30.75 -21.52 -23.17
CA GLY A 650 31.06 -22.96 -23.18
C GLY A 650 32.28 -23.29 -22.31
N LYS A 651 32.59 -24.59 -22.18
CA LYS A 651 33.76 -25.10 -21.45
C LYS A 651 35.01 -25.04 -22.31
N THR A 652 36.04 -24.37 -21.80
CA THR A 652 37.38 -24.31 -22.40
C THR A 652 38.38 -25.22 -21.69
N ASN A 653 38.19 -25.49 -20.39
CA ASN A 653 39.05 -26.40 -19.64
C ASN A 653 38.23 -27.17 -18.59
N PRO A 654 37.77 -28.40 -18.88
CA PRO A 654 37.00 -29.23 -17.94
C PRO A 654 37.77 -29.63 -16.66
N GLU A 655 39.10 -29.57 -16.67
CA GLU A 655 39.95 -29.94 -15.53
C GLU A 655 40.26 -28.76 -14.60
N ALA A 656 39.89 -27.53 -14.98
CA ALA A 656 40.07 -26.36 -14.13
C ALA A 656 39.12 -26.38 -12.91
N GLN A 657 39.34 -25.48 -11.95
CA GLN A 657 38.38 -25.26 -10.86
C GLN A 657 36.98 -25.01 -11.42
N ARG A 658 35.94 -25.55 -10.77
CA ARG A 658 34.56 -25.60 -11.28
C ARG A 658 34.03 -24.31 -11.89
N HIS A 659 34.31 -23.14 -11.29
CA HIS A 659 33.86 -21.82 -11.79
C HIS A 659 34.82 -21.14 -12.79
N GLN A 660 35.91 -21.81 -13.16
CA GLN A 660 36.93 -21.36 -14.12
C GLN A 660 37.02 -22.26 -15.36
N GLN A 661 36.09 -23.22 -15.51
CA GLN A 661 36.10 -24.16 -16.65
C GLN A 661 35.58 -23.54 -17.94
N GLN A 662 34.92 -22.38 -17.87
CA GLN A 662 34.12 -21.82 -18.94
C GLN A 662 34.66 -20.48 -19.41
N SER A 663 34.51 -20.19 -20.71
CA SER A 663 34.85 -18.90 -21.31
C SER A 663 33.67 -18.37 -22.13
N MET A 664 33.77 -17.10 -22.54
CA MET A 664 32.79 -16.46 -23.41
C MET A 664 33.48 -15.93 -24.67
N LEU A 665 32.88 -16.15 -25.84
CA LEU A 665 33.39 -15.69 -27.13
C LEU A 665 32.35 -14.85 -27.86
N LEU A 666 32.82 -13.85 -28.60
CA LEU A 666 32.04 -13.09 -29.57
C LEU A 666 32.01 -13.85 -30.89
N VAL A 667 30.85 -14.33 -31.32
CA VAL A 667 30.73 -15.19 -32.50
C VAL A 667 29.84 -14.49 -33.54
N PRO A 668 30.36 -14.12 -34.72
CA PRO A 668 29.53 -13.63 -35.82
C PRO A 668 28.45 -14.65 -36.18
N MET A 669 27.20 -14.21 -36.35
CA MET A 669 26.07 -15.10 -36.63
C MET A 669 26.15 -15.77 -38.01
N ASP A 670 26.94 -15.23 -38.93
CA ASP A 670 27.23 -15.78 -40.25
C ASP A 670 28.41 -16.76 -40.26
N SER A 671 29.00 -17.07 -39.10
CA SER A 671 30.10 -18.04 -39.00
C SER A 671 29.62 -19.43 -39.48
N PRO A 672 30.36 -20.10 -40.39
CA PRO A 672 30.01 -21.43 -40.84
C PRO A 672 29.86 -22.42 -39.68
N GLY A 673 28.82 -23.25 -39.72
CA GLY A 673 28.51 -24.23 -38.67
C GLY A 673 27.48 -23.77 -37.63
N ILE A 674 27.01 -22.52 -37.68
CA ILE A 674 25.86 -22.05 -36.88
C ILE A 674 24.57 -22.37 -37.63
N THR A 675 23.64 -23.05 -36.95
CA THR A 675 22.28 -23.29 -37.48
C THR A 675 21.23 -22.90 -36.45
N VAL A 676 20.32 -22.01 -36.79
CA VAL A 676 19.10 -21.78 -36.00
C VAL A 676 18.06 -22.82 -36.42
N THR A 677 17.88 -23.86 -35.60
CA THR A 677 17.12 -25.05 -35.97
C THR A 677 15.61 -24.81 -35.97
N ARG A 678 15.09 -24.05 -35.01
CA ARG A 678 13.67 -23.67 -34.93
C ARG A 678 13.40 -22.54 -33.93
N PRO A 679 12.27 -21.81 -34.07
CA PRO A 679 11.72 -20.99 -33.01
C PRO A 679 11.16 -21.82 -31.84
N LEU A 680 11.18 -21.23 -30.65
CA LEU A 680 10.52 -21.69 -29.44
C LEU A 680 9.39 -20.72 -29.08
N SER A 681 8.30 -21.24 -28.51
CA SER A 681 7.16 -20.42 -28.09
C SER A 681 6.90 -20.49 -26.59
N VAL A 682 6.37 -19.41 -26.04
CA VAL A 682 5.91 -19.30 -24.65
C VAL A 682 4.38 -19.22 -24.69
N PHE A 683 3.68 -20.27 -24.25
CA PHE A 683 2.22 -20.39 -24.38
C PHE A 683 1.70 -20.16 -25.81
N GLY A 684 2.48 -20.57 -26.81
CA GLY A 684 2.14 -20.38 -28.23
C GLY A 684 2.54 -19.02 -28.81
N LEU A 685 3.07 -18.08 -28.00
CA LEU A 685 3.63 -16.82 -28.48
C LEU A 685 5.08 -17.02 -28.94
N GLU A 686 5.41 -16.59 -30.16
CA GLU A 686 6.74 -16.73 -30.75
C GLU A 686 7.65 -15.51 -30.53
N ASP A 687 7.10 -14.38 -30.05
CA ASP A 687 7.80 -13.11 -29.81
C ASP A 687 8.66 -12.61 -31.00
N ALA A 688 8.20 -12.88 -32.23
CA ALA A 688 8.85 -12.44 -33.46
C ALA A 688 8.94 -10.89 -33.56
N PRO A 689 9.87 -10.30 -34.32
CA PRO A 689 10.92 -10.95 -35.09
C PRO A 689 12.07 -11.46 -34.22
N ALA A 690 12.23 -10.97 -32.99
CA ALA A 690 13.33 -11.35 -32.12
C ALA A 690 13.30 -12.85 -31.76
N GLY A 691 12.16 -13.29 -31.23
CA GLY A 691 11.87 -14.66 -30.81
C GLY A 691 12.93 -15.32 -29.93
N HIS A 692 12.83 -16.64 -29.83
CA HIS A 692 13.75 -17.48 -29.05
C HIS A 692 14.18 -18.68 -29.90
N GLY A 693 15.45 -18.73 -30.29
CA GLY A 693 15.98 -19.81 -31.12
C GLY A 693 16.47 -21.02 -30.33
N GLN A 694 16.31 -22.19 -30.92
CA GLN A 694 17.17 -23.34 -30.70
C GLN A 694 18.29 -23.31 -31.76
N MET A 695 19.54 -23.50 -31.34
CA MET A 695 20.72 -23.29 -32.17
C MET A 695 21.75 -24.41 -32.00
N THR A 696 22.31 -24.92 -33.09
CA THR A 696 23.48 -25.80 -33.07
C THR A 696 24.73 -25.05 -33.53
N PHE A 697 25.85 -25.44 -32.96
CA PHE A 697 27.19 -24.99 -33.31
C PHE A 697 27.98 -26.24 -33.64
N GLU A 698 28.33 -26.43 -34.91
CA GLU A 698 29.03 -27.61 -35.42
C GLU A 698 30.36 -27.18 -36.06
N ASN A 699 31.45 -27.40 -35.34
CA ASN A 699 32.80 -27.00 -35.73
C ASN A 699 32.92 -25.54 -36.16
N VAL A 700 32.20 -24.65 -35.47
CA VAL A 700 32.27 -23.21 -35.73
C VAL A 700 33.67 -22.74 -35.39
N ARG A 701 34.35 -22.08 -36.31
CA ARG A 701 35.73 -21.58 -36.13
C ARG A 701 35.71 -20.06 -35.98
N VAL A 702 36.33 -19.56 -34.93
CA VAL A 702 36.51 -18.12 -34.72
C VAL A 702 37.96 -17.79 -34.35
N PRO A 703 38.47 -16.60 -34.69
CA PRO A 703 39.81 -16.17 -34.28
C PRO A 703 39.98 -16.09 -32.76
N GLN A 704 41.22 -16.20 -32.26
CA GLN A 704 41.51 -16.11 -30.82
C GLN A 704 41.11 -14.78 -30.19
N GLU A 705 41.19 -13.69 -30.94
CA GLU A 705 40.78 -12.36 -30.50
C GLU A 705 39.28 -12.22 -30.24
N ASN A 706 38.47 -13.23 -30.58
CA ASN A 706 37.05 -13.25 -30.24
C ASN A 706 36.79 -13.66 -28.78
N LEU A 707 37.82 -14.12 -28.05
CA LEU A 707 37.72 -14.41 -26.63
C LEU A 707 37.49 -13.11 -25.82
N LEU A 708 36.46 -13.11 -24.98
CA LEU A 708 36.21 -12.00 -24.05
C LEU A 708 37.03 -12.17 -22.78
N LEU A 709 37.74 -11.11 -22.39
CA LEU A 709 38.57 -10.97 -21.18
C LEU A 709 39.74 -11.97 -21.06
N GLY A 710 39.48 -13.27 -21.14
CA GLY A 710 40.49 -14.32 -21.05
C GLY A 710 39.90 -15.72 -20.81
N PRO A 711 40.71 -16.77 -20.92
CA PRO A 711 40.25 -18.14 -20.73
C PRO A 711 39.81 -18.38 -19.28
N GLY A 712 38.73 -19.13 -19.08
CA GLY A 712 38.19 -19.45 -17.76
C GLY A 712 37.41 -18.33 -17.08
N ARG A 713 37.23 -17.17 -17.75
CA ARG A 713 36.53 -16.00 -17.20
C ARG A 713 35.02 -15.97 -17.49
N GLY A 714 34.47 -17.03 -18.07
CA GLY A 714 33.06 -17.09 -18.49
C GLY A 714 32.07 -16.91 -17.35
N PHE A 715 32.32 -17.50 -16.18
CA PHE A 715 31.43 -17.35 -15.01
C PHE A 715 31.43 -15.92 -14.48
N GLU A 716 32.59 -15.26 -14.43
CA GLU A 716 32.72 -13.87 -14.00
C GLU A 716 31.97 -12.92 -14.93
N ILE A 717 32.17 -13.06 -16.24
CA ILE A 717 31.47 -12.25 -17.24
C ILE A 717 29.95 -12.47 -17.13
N ALA A 718 29.51 -13.73 -16.98
CA ALA A 718 28.09 -14.05 -16.82
C ALA A 718 27.48 -13.40 -15.56
N GLN A 719 28.17 -13.41 -14.40
CA GLN A 719 27.69 -12.72 -13.20
C GLN A 719 27.64 -11.20 -13.40
N GLY A 720 28.67 -10.63 -14.03
CA GLY A 720 28.73 -9.20 -14.36
C GLY A 720 27.60 -8.75 -15.31
N ARG A 721 27.20 -9.62 -16.24
CA ARG A 721 26.07 -9.40 -17.17
C ARG A 721 24.70 -9.53 -16.49
N LEU A 722 24.52 -10.59 -15.69
CA LEU A 722 23.22 -10.98 -15.18
C LEU A 722 22.74 -10.11 -14.01
N GLY A 723 23.63 -9.44 -13.27
CA GLY A 723 23.24 -8.51 -12.20
C GLY A 723 22.36 -7.35 -12.72
N PRO A 724 22.90 -6.47 -13.57
CA PRO A 724 22.14 -5.37 -14.20
C PRO A 724 20.93 -5.86 -15.03
N GLY A 725 21.08 -6.96 -15.78
CA GLY A 725 19.98 -7.55 -16.55
C GLY A 725 18.75 -7.88 -15.69
N ARG A 726 18.95 -8.47 -14.50
CA ARG A 726 17.87 -8.81 -13.56
C ARG A 726 17.08 -7.58 -13.12
N ILE A 727 17.75 -6.49 -12.76
CA ILE A 727 17.04 -5.30 -12.27
C ILE A 727 16.28 -4.59 -13.40
N HIS A 728 16.84 -4.52 -14.62
CA HIS A 728 16.14 -3.93 -15.78
C HIS A 728 14.83 -4.69 -16.09
N HIS A 729 14.85 -6.02 -16.00
CA HIS A 729 13.62 -6.81 -16.12
C HIS A 729 12.61 -6.52 -15.00
N CYS A 730 13.08 -6.39 -13.75
CA CYS A 730 12.20 -6.09 -12.62
C CYS A 730 11.55 -4.70 -12.74
N MET A 731 12.30 -3.67 -13.13
CA MET A 731 11.79 -2.32 -13.40
C MET A 731 10.66 -2.36 -14.45
N ARG A 732 10.90 -3.04 -15.59
CA ARG A 732 9.88 -3.18 -16.64
C ARG A 732 8.64 -3.93 -16.18
N LEU A 733 8.79 -4.94 -15.32
CA LEU A 733 7.66 -5.71 -14.79
C LEU A 733 6.75 -4.87 -13.87
N ILE A 734 7.30 -3.87 -13.17
CA ILE A 734 6.46 -2.91 -12.44
C ILE A 734 5.59 -2.11 -13.41
N GLY A 735 6.17 -1.61 -14.51
CA GLY A 735 5.43 -0.91 -15.57
C GLY A 735 4.35 -1.77 -16.21
N LEU A 736 4.66 -3.04 -16.47
CA LEU A 736 3.72 -4.01 -17.02
C LEU A 736 2.52 -4.24 -16.08
N ALA A 737 2.79 -4.34 -14.77
CA ALA A 737 1.76 -4.48 -13.75
C ALA A 737 0.89 -3.21 -13.63
N GLU A 738 1.49 -2.02 -13.69
CA GLU A 738 0.75 -0.74 -13.74
C GLU A 738 -0.15 -0.64 -14.97
N ARG A 739 0.34 -1.05 -16.15
CA ARG A 739 -0.46 -1.07 -17.37
C ARG A 739 -1.65 -2.03 -17.24
N ALA A 740 -1.43 -3.22 -16.68
CA ALA A 740 -2.50 -4.18 -16.45
C ALA A 740 -3.55 -3.64 -15.45
N LEU A 741 -3.11 -3.00 -14.37
CA LEU A 741 -4.01 -2.35 -13.41
C LEU A 741 -4.78 -1.18 -14.03
N ALA A 742 -4.15 -0.37 -14.88
CA ALA A 742 -4.81 0.72 -15.59
C ALA A 742 -5.93 0.20 -16.52
N LEU A 743 -5.63 -0.83 -17.32
CA LEU A 743 -6.61 -1.49 -18.17
C LEU A 743 -7.74 -2.14 -17.37
N MET A 744 -7.41 -2.77 -16.23
CA MET A 744 -8.40 -3.35 -15.33
C MET A 744 -9.37 -2.30 -14.80
N LYS A 745 -8.87 -1.14 -14.35
CA LYS A 745 -9.71 -0.02 -13.90
C LYS A 745 -10.69 0.44 -14.97
N GLU A 746 -10.20 0.67 -16.19
CA GLU A 746 -11.05 1.10 -17.32
C GLU A 746 -12.13 0.04 -17.63
N ARG A 747 -11.74 -1.23 -17.65
CA ARG A 747 -12.65 -2.35 -17.92
C ARG A 747 -13.76 -2.46 -16.90
N VAL A 748 -13.44 -2.39 -15.61
CA VAL A 748 -14.42 -2.64 -14.55
C VAL A 748 -15.38 -1.47 -14.36
N SER A 749 -14.97 -0.26 -14.74
CA SER A 749 -15.82 0.93 -14.73
C SER A 749 -16.86 0.96 -15.85
N THR A 750 -16.64 0.22 -16.95
CA THR A 750 -17.48 0.29 -18.17
C THR A 750 -18.39 -0.93 -18.36
N ARG A 751 -18.23 -1.98 -17.54
CA ARG A 751 -18.97 -3.24 -17.70
C ARG A 751 -19.93 -3.47 -16.54
N VAL A 752 -21.10 -4.01 -16.86
CA VAL A 752 -22.17 -4.34 -15.92
C VAL A 752 -22.40 -5.85 -15.93
N ALA A 753 -22.44 -6.47 -14.75
CA ALA A 753 -22.85 -7.86 -14.56
C ALA A 753 -23.73 -7.96 -13.31
N PHE A 754 -24.75 -8.81 -13.36
CA PHE A 754 -25.70 -9.01 -12.26
C PHE A 754 -26.33 -7.69 -11.76
N GLY A 755 -26.68 -6.80 -12.69
CA GLY A 755 -27.37 -5.54 -12.42
C GLY A 755 -26.51 -4.42 -11.83
N LYS A 756 -25.18 -4.58 -11.72
CA LYS A 756 -24.27 -3.53 -11.23
C LYS A 756 -22.97 -3.45 -12.03
N PRO A 757 -22.33 -2.27 -12.11
CA PRO A 757 -20.97 -2.15 -12.63
C PRO A 757 -20.00 -3.11 -11.94
N LEU A 758 -19.03 -3.67 -12.68
CA LEU A 758 -18.04 -4.58 -12.10
C LEU A 758 -17.22 -3.92 -10.99
N VAL A 759 -16.96 -2.61 -11.10
CA VAL A 759 -16.28 -1.82 -10.06
C VAL A 759 -17.04 -1.78 -8.72
N GLU A 760 -18.34 -2.05 -8.71
CA GLU A 760 -19.14 -2.15 -7.47
C GLU A 760 -19.13 -3.55 -6.86
N GLN A 761 -18.64 -4.56 -7.58
CA GLN A 761 -18.56 -5.94 -7.09
C GLN A 761 -17.42 -6.06 -6.08
N GLY A 762 -17.71 -6.65 -4.90
CA GLY A 762 -16.77 -6.68 -3.78
C GLY A 762 -15.42 -7.34 -4.08
N THR A 763 -15.44 -8.44 -4.85
CA THR A 763 -14.21 -9.17 -5.24
C THR A 763 -13.32 -8.33 -6.16
N ILE A 764 -13.90 -7.64 -7.15
CA ILE A 764 -13.16 -6.76 -8.06
C ILE A 764 -12.50 -5.59 -7.33
N ARG A 765 -13.19 -5.00 -6.33
CA ARG A 765 -12.61 -3.94 -5.49
C ARG A 765 -11.44 -4.45 -4.67
N ALA A 766 -11.53 -5.68 -4.15
CA ALA A 766 -10.42 -6.32 -3.44
C ALA A 766 -9.23 -6.57 -4.38
N ASP A 767 -9.49 -7.05 -5.61
CA ASP A 767 -8.44 -7.29 -6.61
C ASP A 767 -7.72 -5.99 -7.03
N LEU A 768 -8.45 -4.88 -7.15
CA LEU A 768 -7.89 -3.55 -7.40
C LEU A 768 -6.97 -3.10 -6.24
N ALA A 769 -7.43 -3.29 -5.01
CA ALA A 769 -6.68 -2.93 -3.81
C ALA A 769 -5.41 -3.79 -3.67
N GLU A 770 -5.55 -5.10 -3.80
CA GLU A 770 -4.43 -6.05 -3.71
C GLU A 770 -3.38 -5.76 -4.78
N SER A 771 -3.81 -5.49 -6.01
CA SER A 771 -2.89 -5.14 -7.09
C SER A 771 -2.09 -3.88 -6.80
N ARG A 772 -2.72 -2.84 -6.23
CA ARG A 772 -2.01 -1.61 -5.83
C ARG A 772 -1.01 -1.88 -4.70
N LEU A 773 -1.41 -2.63 -3.68
CA LEU A 773 -0.53 -2.99 -2.56
C LEU A 773 0.73 -3.72 -3.04
N GLU A 774 0.55 -4.74 -3.87
CA GLU A 774 1.64 -5.56 -4.39
C GLU A 774 2.58 -4.76 -5.30
N ILE A 775 2.03 -3.90 -6.17
CA ILE A 775 2.82 -3.03 -7.05
C ILE A 775 3.70 -2.08 -6.23
N GLU A 776 3.15 -1.37 -5.24
CA GLU A 776 3.94 -0.43 -4.44
C GLU A 776 5.05 -1.13 -3.67
N GLN A 777 4.75 -2.29 -3.06
CA GLN A 777 5.76 -3.08 -2.34
C GLN A 777 6.90 -3.53 -3.27
N ALA A 778 6.57 -4.00 -4.46
CA ALA A 778 7.57 -4.43 -5.44
C ALA A 778 8.37 -3.25 -6.00
N ARG A 779 7.72 -2.12 -6.30
CA ARG A 779 8.38 -0.89 -6.77
C ARG A 779 9.41 -0.39 -5.77
N LEU A 780 9.02 -0.23 -4.51
CA LEU A 780 9.93 0.24 -3.46
C LEU A 780 11.12 -0.70 -3.27
N LEU A 781 10.91 -2.02 -3.40
CA LEU A 781 11.99 -2.99 -3.31
C LEU A 781 12.96 -2.89 -4.52
N VAL A 782 12.43 -2.64 -5.73
CA VAL A 782 13.25 -2.37 -6.94
C VAL A 782 14.05 -1.07 -6.81
N LEU A 783 13.42 0.01 -6.35
CA LEU A 783 14.10 1.29 -6.11
C LEU A 783 15.17 1.18 -5.02
N LYS A 784 14.91 0.42 -3.94
CA LYS A 784 15.93 0.10 -2.93
C LYS A 784 17.12 -0.63 -3.55
N ALA A 785 16.88 -1.64 -4.38
CA ALA A 785 17.95 -2.38 -5.03
C ALA A 785 18.79 -1.48 -5.95
N ALA A 786 18.14 -0.64 -6.76
CA ALA A 786 18.79 0.33 -7.63
C ALA A 786 19.65 1.33 -6.82
N HIS A 787 19.12 1.83 -5.71
CA HIS A 787 19.85 2.74 -4.83
C HIS A 787 21.10 2.09 -4.24
N LEU A 788 21.00 0.85 -3.76
CA LEU A 788 22.17 0.12 -3.26
C LEU A 788 23.20 -0.16 -4.36
N MET A 789 22.77 -0.44 -5.59
CA MET A 789 23.69 -0.54 -6.72
C MET A 789 24.44 0.78 -6.94
N ASP A 790 23.74 1.92 -6.86
CA ASP A 790 24.34 3.25 -7.02
C ASP A 790 25.30 3.63 -5.88
N THR A 791 25.00 3.23 -4.63
CA THR A 791 25.76 3.70 -3.46
C THR A 791 26.84 2.73 -2.98
N VAL A 792 26.62 1.42 -3.08
CA VAL A 792 27.54 0.39 -2.56
C VAL A 792 27.99 -0.62 -3.62
N GLY A 793 27.49 -0.50 -4.85
CA GLY A 793 27.86 -1.35 -5.97
C GLY A 793 27.14 -2.71 -5.99
N ASN A 794 27.18 -3.35 -7.16
CA ASN A 794 26.39 -4.56 -7.46
C ASN A 794 26.71 -5.77 -6.56
N LYS A 795 27.95 -5.87 -6.08
CA LYS A 795 28.38 -6.99 -5.24
C LYS A 795 27.74 -6.97 -3.86
N GLU A 796 27.71 -5.80 -3.23
CA GLU A 796 27.08 -5.61 -1.91
C GLU A 796 25.54 -5.58 -2.04
N ALA A 797 25.01 -5.12 -3.17
CA ALA A 797 23.57 -5.16 -3.49
C ALA A 797 23.05 -6.54 -3.94
N ALA A 798 23.89 -7.59 -3.95
CA ALA A 798 23.53 -8.89 -4.52
C ALA A 798 22.30 -9.55 -3.87
N LEU A 799 22.08 -9.32 -2.56
CA LEU A 799 20.89 -9.81 -1.87
C LEU A 799 19.63 -9.13 -2.41
N GLU A 800 19.63 -7.80 -2.48
CA GLU A 800 18.50 -7.02 -2.98
C GLU A 800 18.18 -7.31 -4.45
N ILE A 801 19.20 -7.51 -5.30
CA ILE A 801 19.01 -7.95 -6.70
C ILE A 801 18.34 -9.34 -6.75
N ALA A 802 18.71 -10.27 -5.87
CA ALA A 802 18.07 -11.59 -5.79
C ALA A 802 16.61 -11.49 -5.28
N LEU A 803 16.35 -10.63 -4.30
CA LEU A 803 15.00 -10.40 -3.76
C LEU A 803 14.03 -9.89 -4.84
N ILE A 804 14.41 -8.84 -5.56
CA ILE A 804 13.54 -8.27 -6.61
C ILE A 804 13.28 -9.27 -7.74
N LYS A 805 14.27 -10.11 -8.08
CA LYS A 805 14.16 -11.09 -9.15
C LYS A 805 13.15 -12.20 -8.83
N VAL A 806 12.83 -12.42 -7.55
CA VAL A 806 11.74 -13.29 -7.12
C VAL A 806 10.42 -12.52 -7.01
N VAL A 807 10.45 -11.33 -6.43
CA VAL A 807 9.23 -10.57 -6.09
C VAL A 807 8.55 -9.98 -7.32
N ALA A 808 9.28 -9.25 -8.17
CA ALA A 808 8.70 -8.48 -9.27
C ALA A 808 7.97 -9.37 -10.31
N PRO A 809 8.53 -10.50 -10.79
CA PRO A 809 7.82 -11.37 -11.73
C PRO A 809 6.56 -11.99 -11.13
N ARG A 810 6.57 -12.31 -9.83
CA ARG A 810 5.40 -12.90 -9.15
C ARG A 810 4.27 -11.89 -8.95
N VAL A 811 4.62 -10.66 -8.61
CA VAL A 811 3.64 -9.56 -8.48
C VAL A 811 3.03 -9.26 -9.84
N ALA A 812 3.86 -9.04 -10.86
CA ALA A 812 3.37 -8.77 -12.22
C ALA A 812 2.45 -9.90 -12.73
N LEU A 813 2.83 -11.16 -12.51
CA LEU A 813 2.00 -12.31 -12.90
C LEU A 813 0.62 -12.29 -12.23
N ARG A 814 0.54 -12.05 -10.91
CA ARG A 814 -0.74 -12.01 -10.18
C ARG A 814 -1.61 -10.83 -10.58
N VAL A 815 -1.02 -9.64 -10.76
CA VAL A 815 -1.75 -8.45 -11.20
C VAL A 815 -2.31 -8.62 -12.60
N VAL A 816 -1.50 -9.14 -13.54
CA VAL A 816 -1.93 -9.39 -14.91
C VAL A 816 -3.04 -10.46 -14.94
N ASP A 817 -2.93 -11.52 -14.13
CA ASP A 817 -3.97 -12.56 -14.04
C ASP A 817 -5.31 -12.00 -13.53
N ARG A 818 -5.30 -11.15 -12.48
CA ARG A 818 -6.50 -10.43 -12.02
C ARG A 818 -7.09 -9.54 -13.11
N ALA A 819 -6.23 -8.85 -13.88
CA ALA A 819 -6.68 -8.06 -15.02
C ALA A 819 -7.32 -8.92 -16.10
N ILE A 820 -6.72 -10.06 -16.47
CA ILE A 820 -7.31 -11.03 -17.41
C ILE A 820 -8.70 -11.46 -16.91
N GLN A 821 -8.81 -11.82 -15.62
CA GLN A 821 -10.08 -12.22 -15.02
C GLN A 821 -11.14 -11.11 -15.08
N ALA A 822 -10.77 -9.86 -14.84
CA ALA A 822 -11.67 -8.71 -14.95
C ALA A 822 -12.15 -8.45 -16.39
N PHE A 823 -11.34 -8.80 -17.39
CA PHE A 823 -11.75 -8.76 -18.80
C PHE A 823 -12.60 -9.96 -19.22
N GLY A 824 -12.59 -11.05 -18.45
CA GLY A 824 -13.19 -12.33 -18.84
C GLY A 824 -12.48 -12.93 -20.05
N ALA A 825 -13.21 -13.63 -20.92
CA ALA A 825 -12.62 -14.26 -22.11
C ALA A 825 -11.86 -13.27 -23.02
N ALA A 826 -12.23 -11.98 -23.03
CA ALA A 826 -11.52 -10.96 -23.80
C ALA A 826 -10.06 -10.77 -23.35
N GLY A 827 -9.74 -11.03 -22.07
CA GLY A 827 -8.39 -10.92 -21.53
C GLY A 827 -7.43 -12.00 -22.05
N LEU A 828 -7.97 -13.10 -22.60
CA LEU A 828 -7.19 -14.20 -23.18
C LEU A 828 -6.80 -13.93 -24.64
N GLY A 829 -7.46 -12.98 -25.31
CA GLY A 829 -7.25 -12.70 -26.73
C GLY A 829 -6.04 -11.82 -27.03
N SER A 830 -5.65 -11.77 -28.30
CA SER A 830 -4.52 -10.97 -28.81
C SER A 830 -4.82 -9.47 -29.00
N ASN A 831 -6.09 -9.06 -28.90
CA ASN A 831 -6.50 -7.66 -29.03
C ASN A 831 -6.07 -6.78 -27.85
N LEU A 832 -5.65 -7.39 -26.75
CA LEU A 832 -5.18 -6.73 -25.55
C LEU A 832 -3.76 -7.19 -25.23
N PRO A 833 -2.93 -6.34 -24.61
CA PRO A 833 -1.57 -6.71 -24.25
C PRO A 833 -1.49 -7.72 -23.08
N LEU A 834 -2.62 -8.09 -22.45
CA LEU A 834 -2.65 -8.87 -21.21
C LEU A 834 -2.11 -10.30 -21.36
N ALA A 835 -2.45 -11.00 -22.45
CA ALA A 835 -1.97 -12.37 -22.67
C ALA A 835 -0.43 -12.41 -22.86
N GLN A 836 0.10 -11.48 -23.64
CA GLN A 836 1.55 -11.32 -23.83
C GLN A 836 2.23 -10.90 -22.53
N ALA A 837 1.63 -9.98 -21.77
CA ALA A 837 2.13 -9.57 -20.46
C ALA A 837 2.22 -10.76 -19.48
N PHE A 838 1.21 -11.64 -19.47
CA PHE A 838 1.19 -12.83 -18.63
C PHE A 838 2.31 -13.80 -19.00
N ALA A 839 2.49 -14.05 -20.30
CA ALA A 839 3.54 -14.93 -20.81
C ALA A 839 4.94 -14.41 -20.40
N TRP A 840 5.21 -13.11 -20.56
CA TRP A 840 6.47 -12.50 -20.17
C TRP A 840 6.71 -12.51 -18.66
N ALA A 841 5.71 -12.15 -17.85
CA ALA A 841 5.81 -12.23 -16.39
C ALA A 841 6.09 -13.67 -15.92
N ARG A 842 5.50 -14.67 -16.57
CA ARG A 842 5.74 -16.08 -16.28
C ARG A 842 7.11 -16.55 -16.73
N ALA A 843 7.57 -16.15 -17.92
CA ALA A 843 8.88 -16.49 -18.45
C ALA A 843 10.01 -15.93 -17.57
N LEU A 844 9.83 -14.72 -17.02
CA LEU A 844 10.81 -14.07 -16.15
C LEU A 844 10.94 -14.68 -14.75
N ARG A 845 10.11 -15.69 -14.41
CA ARG A 845 10.35 -16.59 -13.26
C ARG A 845 11.36 -17.71 -13.56
N LEU A 846 11.80 -17.83 -14.81
CA LEU A 846 12.77 -18.82 -15.30
C LEU A 846 14.02 -18.15 -15.89
N ALA A 847 13.82 -17.16 -16.77
CA ALA A 847 14.91 -16.40 -17.37
C ALA A 847 15.77 -15.68 -16.32
N ASP A 848 17.07 -15.51 -16.59
CA ASP A 848 18.07 -14.93 -15.69
C ASP A 848 18.14 -15.57 -14.29
N GLY A 849 17.81 -16.86 -14.22
CA GLY A 849 17.80 -17.67 -13.02
C GLY A 849 16.38 -17.92 -12.49
N PRO A 850 15.99 -19.18 -12.26
CA PRO A 850 14.70 -19.51 -11.68
C PRO A 850 14.53 -18.94 -10.26
N ASP A 851 13.28 -18.71 -9.85
CA ASP A 851 12.91 -18.29 -8.49
C ASP A 851 13.63 -19.14 -7.42
N GLU A 852 13.73 -20.45 -7.63
CA GLU A 852 14.33 -21.42 -6.70
C GLU A 852 15.81 -21.18 -6.46
N VAL A 853 16.56 -20.85 -7.51
CA VAL A 853 18.00 -20.55 -7.42
C VAL A 853 18.21 -19.26 -6.63
N HIS A 854 17.39 -18.24 -6.89
CA HIS A 854 17.44 -16.97 -6.16
C HIS A 854 17.03 -17.14 -4.69
N LYS A 855 15.97 -17.90 -4.39
CA LYS A 855 15.59 -18.23 -3.00
C LYS A 855 16.71 -18.95 -2.25
N ALA A 856 17.39 -19.91 -2.88
CA ALA A 856 18.52 -20.61 -2.26
C ALA A 856 19.69 -19.66 -1.99
N ALA A 857 20.01 -18.75 -2.92
CA ALA A 857 21.03 -17.73 -2.73
C ALA A 857 20.67 -16.75 -1.60
N ILE A 858 19.41 -16.28 -1.54
CA ILE A 858 18.87 -15.44 -0.47
C ILE A 858 19.04 -16.14 0.88
N ALA A 859 18.57 -17.39 1.00
CA ALA A 859 18.68 -18.16 2.25
C ALA A 859 20.14 -18.30 2.71
N LYS A 860 21.05 -18.57 1.78
CA LYS A 860 22.49 -18.65 2.07
C LYS A 860 23.06 -17.32 2.58
N MET A 861 22.70 -16.20 1.95
CA MET A 861 23.14 -14.86 2.36
C MET A 861 22.58 -14.47 3.73
N GLU A 862 21.33 -14.81 3.99
CA GLU A 862 20.66 -14.53 5.27
C GLU A 862 21.30 -15.31 6.43
N LEU A 863 21.56 -16.60 6.24
CA LEU A 863 22.24 -17.42 7.26
C LEU A 863 23.67 -16.94 7.54
N LYS A 864 24.38 -16.42 6.54
CA LYS A 864 25.73 -15.87 6.73
C LYS A 864 25.74 -14.61 7.61
N ARG A 865 24.67 -13.80 7.57
CA ARG A 865 24.54 -12.60 8.42
C ARG A 865 24.44 -12.93 9.91
N GLN A 866 23.84 -14.06 10.28
CA GLN A 866 23.79 -14.50 11.68
C GLN A 866 25.17 -14.90 12.23
N VAL A 867 26.02 -15.53 11.41
CA VAL A 867 27.34 -16.01 11.84
C VAL A 867 28.33 -14.85 12.07
N GLY A 868 28.11 -13.69 11.44
CA GLY A 868 28.92 -12.47 11.64
C GLY A 868 28.60 -11.68 12.93
N LEU A 869 27.45 -11.95 13.57
CA LEU A 869 27.04 -11.32 14.83
C LEU A 869 27.42 -12.15 16.07
N GLY A 870 28.07 -13.30 15.89
CA GLY A 870 28.53 -14.19 16.97
C GLY A 870 29.91 -13.87 17.54
N GLY A 871 30.42 -12.66 17.31
CA GLY A 871 31.75 -12.23 17.73
C GLY A 871 31.75 -10.84 18.35
N VAL A 872 30.88 -10.58 19.32
CA VAL A 872 31.08 -9.64 20.46
C VAL A 872 30.30 -10.16 21.66
#